data_AF-A0AAD9BS38-F1
#
_entry.id   AF-A0AAD9BS38-F1
#
_cell.length_a   1.000
_cell.length_b   1.000
_cell.length_c   1.000
_cell.angle_alpha   90.00
_cell.angle_beta   90.00
_cell.angle_gamma   90.00
#
_symmetry.space_group_name_H-M   'P 1'
#
loop_
_entity.id
_entity.type
_entity.pdbx_description
1 polymer ?
#
loop_
_entity_poly.entity_id
_entity_poly.type
_entity_poly.pdbx_seq_one_letter_code
_entity_poly.pdbx_strand_id
1 'polypeptide(L)'
;MAEEIDQTLPLPDEYPEPCEDVVNGDAEEENNKHQSVKCSPNLLQMLKAAESRKTPQSRDRDREEASGTEETEAQKTDMHERAAVQSYCSPCESRSASMKKVYSLVNITKAKDQEAVQSICIKLDLKLRQQRQASSQRADMDKWDLCGSSPAFTQPQRMQIQFNDQKHEFNKRPANTGRRSLSRSISQSSTDSYSSACSESSEDESSPRDKPQTTSKGLSDFCIKNIQQAEFGRREIMFAEQEMPALLILRKRAGGEKPLAGAKVMGCTHITPQTAVLMETLSQLGAQCRWAACNIFSTQNAVAAALAEGGISVFAWKGESEDDFWWCIDRCVGAESWQPNMILDDGGDLTHWIQKKYPSIFKKLKGIVEESVTGIYRLYQLSKAGRLCVPAMNVNDSVTKQKFDNLYCCKESVLDGLKRTTDVMFGGKQVVVCGYGEVGKGCCAALKALGTVVNVTEADPICALQACMDGFRVIKLGEVVRQVDMVITCTGNKNVVGREHMDRMKNGCIVCNMGHSSTEIDLVSLRTAELRWERVRPQVDHVIWPDGRRIVLLAEGRLLNLSCSTVPSFVLSITATTQALALIELYSAPEGRYKQDVYLLPKKMDEYVASLHLPTFDAHLTELTDEQGKYLGISKHGPYKPNYYR
;
A
#
# COMPACT_ATOMS: atom_id res chain seq x y z
N MET A 1 15.21 -32.66 -41.24
CA MET A 1 14.14 -32.65 -42.26
C MET A 1 12.98 -31.91 -41.62
N ALA A 2 12.68 -30.74 -42.15
CA ALA A 2 11.54 -29.93 -41.76
C ALA A 2 10.28 -30.59 -42.31
N GLU A 3 9.20 -30.62 -41.52
CA GLU A 3 7.83 -30.54 -42.03
C GLU A 3 6.86 -30.18 -40.89
N GLU A 4 6.12 -29.09 -41.16
CA GLU A 4 4.78 -28.73 -40.68
C GLU A 4 4.57 -28.45 -39.18
N ILE A 5 4.93 -27.21 -38.79
CA ILE A 5 4.24 -26.48 -37.72
C ILE A 5 3.16 -25.64 -38.39
N ASP A 6 1.91 -26.06 -38.20
CA ASP A 6 0.72 -25.34 -38.65
C ASP A 6 0.66 -23.94 -38.02
N GLN A 7 0.72 -22.94 -38.90
CA GLN A 7 0.68 -21.51 -38.59
C GLN A 7 -0.76 -21.05 -38.43
N THR A 8 -1.36 -21.25 -37.26
CA THR A 8 -2.54 -20.47 -36.82
C THR A 8 -2.60 -20.41 -35.30
N LEU A 9 -1.81 -19.51 -34.70
CA LEU A 9 -2.11 -19.01 -33.36
C LEU A 9 -3.16 -17.90 -33.50
N PRO A 10 -4.40 -18.06 -33.02
CA PRO A 10 -5.31 -16.93 -32.92
C PRO A 10 -4.83 -15.99 -31.80
N LEU A 11 -4.81 -14.70 -32.12
CA LEU A 11 -4.66 -13.59 -31.18
C LEU A 11 -5.70 -13.72 -30.04
N PRO A 12 -5.41 -13.25 -28.81
CA PRO A 12 -6.30 -13.40 -27.66
C PRO A 12 -7.47 -12.39 -27.64
N ASP A 13 -8.13 -12.16 -28.78
CA ASP A 13 -9.26 -11.22 -28.92
C ASP A 13 -10.65 -11.89 -29.10
N GLU A 14 -10.75 -13.23 -29.08
CA GLU A 14 -12.04 -13.92 -29.10
C GLU A 14 -12.31 -14.66 -27.79
N TYR A 15 -12.86 -13.93 -26.82
CA TYR A 15 -13.60 -14.54 -25.72
C TYR A 15 -15.09 -14.35 -26.01
N PRO A 16 -15.90 -15.42 -26.04
CA PRO A 16 -17.33 -15.29 -26.30
C PRO A 16 -17.99 -14.48 -25.18
N GLU A 17 -18.84 -13.53 -25.58
CA GLU A 17 -19.68 -12.73 -24.70
C GLU A 17 -20.55 -13.61 -23.80
N PRO A 18 -20.92 -13.16 -22.59
CA PRO A 18 -21.94 -13.86 -21.81
C PRO A 18 -23.28 -13.77 -22.56
N CYS A 19 -23.85 -14.92 -22.95
CA CYS A 19 -25.21 -14.97 -23.47
C CYS A 19 -26.18 -14.36 -22.43
N GLU A 20 -26.84 -13.27 -22.82
CA GLU A 20 -28.11 -12.86 -22.25
C GLU A 20 -29.15 -13.91 -22.65
N ASP A 21 -29.54 -14.79 -21.72
CA ASP A 21 -30.86 -15.45 -21.64
C ASP A 21 -30.82 -16.60 -20.62
N VAL A 22 -31.09 -16.32 -19.34
CA VAL A 22 -31.99 -17.12 -18.48
C VAL A 22 -32.49 -16.20 -17.36
N VAL A 23 -33.57 -15.46 -17.62
CA VAL A 23 -34.46 -14.97 -16.57
C VAL A 23 -35.59 -15.97 -16.47
N ASN A 24 -35.59 -16.77 -15.39
CA ASN A 24 -36.74 -17.34 -14.67
C ASN A 24 -36.34 -18.65 -13.98
N GLY A 25 -36.37 -18.67 -12.64
CA GLY A 25 -36.29 -19.90 -11.86
C GLY A 25 -35.64 -19.69 -10.50
N ASP A 26 -36.47 -19.41 -9.50
CA ASP A 26 -36.32 -19.68 -8.06
C ASP A 26 -35.03 -19.22 -7.36
N ALA A 27 -35.16 -18.13 -6.61
CA ALA A 27 -34.20 -17.68 -5.62
C ALA A 27 -34.14 -18.69 -4.44
N GLU A 28 -33.28 -19.69 -4.56
CA GLU A 28 -32.72 -20.38 -3.39
C GLU A 28 -31.54 -19.57 -2.83
N GLU A 29 -31.53 -19.35 -1.53
CA GLU A 29 -30.47 -18.67 -0.78
C GLU A 29 -29.10 -19.34 -1.01
N GLU A 30 -28.31 -18.85 -1.96
CA GLU A 30 -26.89 -19.21 -2.06
C GLU A 30 -26.11 -18.61 -0.89
N ASN A 31 -25.95 -19.46 0.13
CA ASN A 31 -25.03 -19.31 1.24
C ASN A 31 -23.63 -18.88 0.75
N ASN A 32 -23.23 -17.67 1.10
CA ASN A 32 -21.91 -17.09 0.82
C ASN A 32 -20.81 -17.85 1.63
N LYS A 33 -20.47 -19.07 1.24
CA LYS A 33 -19.46 -19.94 1.87
C LYS A 33 -18.04 -19.52 1.46
N HIS A 34 -17.61 -18.33 1.85
CA HIS A 34 -16.17 -18.05 1.92
C HIS A 34 -15.62 -18.78 3.15
N GLN A 35 -14.98 -19.94 2.95
CA GLN A 35 -14.54 -20.81 4.04
C GLN A 35 -13.35 -20.19 4.78
N SER A 36 -13.63 -19.51 5.90
CA SER A 36 -12.59 -19.14 6.84
C SER A 36 -12.16 -20.36 7.66
N VAL A 37 -10.85 -20.60 7.69
CA VAL A 37 -10.22 -21.72 8.41
C VAL A 37 -9.35 -21.17 9.54
N LYS A 38 -9.46 -21.73 10.75
CA LYS A 38 -8.59 -21.42 11.90
C LYS A 38 -7.16 -21.87 11.63
N CYS A 39 -6.12 -21.07 11.92
CA CYS A 39 -4.67 -21.36 11.73
C CYS A 39 -4.23 -22.82 11.96
N SER A 40 -3.24 -23.33 11.20
CA SER A 40 -2.78 -24.72 11.33
C SER A 40 -2.09 -24.97 12.67
N PRO A 41 -2.19 -26.18 13.27
CA PRO A 41 -1.55 -26.49 14.55
C PRO A 41 -0.03 -26.31 14.53
N ASN A 42 0.61 -26.74 13.43
CA ASN A 42 2.05 -26.61 13.21
C ASN A 42 2.47 -25.14 13.18
N LEU A 43 1.72 -24.30 12.47
CA LEU A 43 2.00 -22.86 12.43
C LEU A 43 1.67 -22.18 13.76
N LEU A 44 0.59 -22.58 14.44
CA LEU A 44 0.26 -22.06 15.76
C LEU A 44 1.35 -22.38 16.78
N GLN A 45 1.99 -23.54 16.66
CA GLN A 45 3.15 -23.91 17.47
C GLN A 45 4.37 -23.06 17.12
N MET A 46 4.64 -22.81 15.84
CA MET A 46 5.69 -21.89 15.40
C MET A 46 5.45 -20.46 15.92
N LEU A 47 4.20 -19.97 15.86
CA LEU A 47 3.81 -18.66 16.38
C LEU A 47 3.98 -18.59 17.90
N LYS A 48 3.56 -19.63 18.64
CA LYS A 48 3.75 -19.71 20.10
C LYS A 48 5.22 -19.82 20.50
N ALA A 49 6.02 -20.59 19.78
CA ALA A 49 7.46 -20.69 19.98
C ALA A 49 8.15 -19.34 19.72
N ALA A 50 7.73 -18.64 18.66
CA ALA A 50 8.19 -17.29 18.34
C ALA A 50 7.78 -16.23 19.37
N GLU A 51 6.58 -16.35 19.96
CA GLU A 51 6.12 -15.50 21.06
C GLU A 51 6.89 -15.78 22.36
N SER A 52 7.22 -17.04 22.66
CA SER A 52 8.00 -17.41 23.86
C SER A 52 9.45 -16.90 23.84
N ARG A 53 9.99 -16.58 22.65
CA ARG A 53 11.31 -15.94 22.49
C ARG A 53 11.26 -14.41 22.67
N LYS A 54 10.09 -13.81 23.00
CA LYS A 54 9.94 -12.38 23.29
C LYS A 54 10.31 -11.98 24.73
N THR A 55 10.49 -12.92 25.66
CA THR A 55 10.92 -12.59 27.03
C THR A 55 12.43 -12.55 27.13
N PRO A 56 13.07 -11.39 27.40
CA PRO A 56 14.39 -11.40 28.01
C PRO A 56 14.26 -12.15 29.34
N GLN A 57 15.18 -13.07 29.58
CA GLN A 57 15.29 -13.79 30.84
C GLN A 57 15.39 -12.79 31.99
N SER A 58 14.35 -12.69 32.83
CA SER A 58 14.42 -12.12 34.17
C SER A 58 15.01 -13.13 35.18
N ARG A 59 15.93 -13.97 34.73
CA ARG A 59 16.64 -14.97 35.54
C ARG A 59 18.12 -14.82 35.28
N ASP A 60 18.71 -13.77 35.83
CA ASP A 60 20.13 -13.65 36.18
C ASP A 60 20.34 -12.38 37.01
N ARG A 61 19.72 -12.34 38.20
CA ARG A 61 20.03 -11.35 39.26
C ARG A 61 20.25 -11.96 40.64
N ASP A 62 20.33 -13.29 40.74
CA ASP A 62 20.56 -13.98 42.02
C ASP A 62 21.74 -14.96 41.90
N ARG A 63 22.87 -14.52 41.31
CA ARG A 63 24.09 -15.33 41.29
C ARG A 63 25.38 -14.57 40.98
N GLU A 64 25.58 -13.39 41.57
CA GLU A 64 26.91 -12.77 41.60
C GLU A 64 27.01 -11.74 42.75
N GLU A 65 26.88 -12.23 43.98
CA GLU A 65 27.44 -11.57 45.17
C GLU A 65 28.48 -12.51 45.78
N ALA A 66 29.66 -12.54 45.17
CA ALA A 66 30.90 -12.92 45.84
C ALA A 66 32.08 -12.34 45.06
N SER A 67 32.90 -11.60 45.79
CA SER A 67 34.24 -11.08 45.44
C SER A 67 34.33 -9.74 44.70
N GLY A 68 34.85 -8.74 45.43
CA GLY A 68 36.05 -8.03 44.98
C GLY A 68 35.88 -6.68 44.31
N THR A 69 35.82 -5.63 45.13
CA THR A 69 36.63 -4.39 45.03
C THR A 69 36.97 -3.83 43.64
N GLU A 70 36.45 -2.64 43.32
CA GLU A 70 37.26 -1.43 43.12
C GLU A 70 36.36 -0.19 43.01
N GLU A 71 36.69 0.82 43.81
CA GLU A 71 36.08 2.15 43.81
C GLU A 71 36.51 2.93 42.55
N THR A 72 35.61 3.74 41.99
CA THR A 72 35.94 5.08 41.46
C THR A 72 34.68 5.93 41.32
N GLU A 73 34.89 7.22 41.57
CA GLU A 73 33.91 8.24 41.95
C GLU A 73 32.99 8.70 40.81
N ALA A 74 31.67 8.72 41.07
CA ALA A 74 30.73 9.71 40.52
C ALA A 74 29.37 9.64 41.24
N GLN A 75 29.37 9.71 42.58
CA GLN A 75 28.17 10.02 43.36
C GLN A 75 28.40 11.33 44.10
N LYS A 76 27.93 12.42 43.50
CA LYS A 76 27.58 13.69 44.16
C LYS A 76 26.95 14.61 43.11
N THR A 77 25.64 14.48 42.95
CA THR A 77 24.69 15.53 42.52
C THR A 77 23.29 14.89 42.42
N ASP A 78 22.74 14.49 43.56
CA ASP A 78 21.29 14.29 43.69
C ASP A 78 20.84 14.78 45.07
N MET A 79 20.82 16.11 45.21
CA MET A 79 20.23 16.83 46.33
C MET A 79 19.84 18.23 45.87
N HIS A 80 18.99 18.34 44.85
CA HIS A 80 18.11 19.50 44.60
C HIS A 80 17.22 19.27 43.37
N GLU A 81 16.22 18.38 43.47
CA GLU A 81 15.01 18.47 42.62
C GLU A 81 13.85 17.57 43.13
N ARG A 82 13.70 17.44 44.45
CA ARG A 82 12.51 16.81 45.09
C ARG A 82 11.70 17.79 45.94
N ALA A 83 11.74 19.08 45.58
CA ALA A 83 10.97 20.13 46.24
C ALA A 83 10.44 21.16 45.22
N ALA A 84 9.68 20.69 44.22
CA ALA A 84 8.90 21.57 43.34
C ALA A 84 7.73 20.82 42.66
N VAL A 85 7.03 19.94 43.38
CA VAL A 85 5.73 19.39 42.94
C VAL A 85 4.81 19.32 44.16
N GLN A 86 4.53 20.49 44.75
CA GLN A 86 3.57 20.62 45.85
C GLN A 86 2.96 22.02 45.87
N SER A 87 2.34 22.41 44.75
CA SER A 87 1.20 23.32 44.75
C SER A 87 0.45 23.08 43.44
N TYR A 88 -0.88 23.16 43.46
CA TYR A 88 -1.83 22.72 42.41
C TYR A 88 -2.18 21.24 42.41
N CYS A 89 -2.90 20.79 43.44
CA CYS A 89 -3.95 19.78 43.25
C CYS A 89 -5.03 19.86 44.35
N SER A 90 -6.28 19.74 43.88
CA SER A 90 -7.58 19.63 44.57
C SER A 90 -8.39 20.92 44.82
N PRO A 91 -9.75 20.88 44.70
CA PRO A 91 -10.60 19.69 44.60
C PRO A 91 -11.52 19.64 43.34
N CYS A 92 -11.50 18.51 42.64
CA CYS A 92 -12.60 18.07 41.76
C CYS A 92 -13.35 16.92 42.42
N GLU A 93 -13.96 17.17 43.58
CA GLU A 93 -14.75 16.18 44.34
C GLU A 93 -16.28 16.37 44.21
N SER A 94 -16.78 17.28 43.36
CA SER A 94 -18.22 17.56 43.26
C SER A 94 -18.95 16.91 42.08
N ARG A 95 -18.26 16.15 41.20
CA ARG A 95 -18.90 15.49 40.03
C ARG A 95 -19.16 13.98 40.18
N SER A 96 -18.62 13.34 41.20
CA SER A 96 -18.80 11.89 41.48
C SER A 96 -20.09 11.56 42.25
N ALA A 97 -20.68 12.52 42.96
CA ALA A 97 -21.91 12.31 43.74
C ALA A 97 -23.20 12.30 42.90
N SER A 98 -23.20 12.97 41.74
CA SER A 98 -24.40 13.09 40.88
C SER A 98 -24.62 11.86 39.99
N MET A 99 -23.56 11.16 39.56
CA MET A 99 -23.70 9.92 38.78
C MET A 99 -24.12 8.71 39.62
N LYS A 100 -23.72 8.66 40.91
CA LYS A 100 -24.11 7.56 41.82
C LYS A 100 -25.61 7.57 42.16
N LYS A 101 -26.27 8.75 42.14
CA LYS A 101 -27.74 8.84 42.30
C LYS A 101 -28.52 8.35 41.07
N VAL A 102 -27.98 8.55 39.86
CA VAL A 102 -28.62 8.09 38.61
C VAL A 102 -28.56 6.56 38.48
N TYR A 103 -27.45 5.93 38.86
CA TYR A 103 -27.33 4.47 38.86
C TYR A 103 -28.22 3.77 39.92
N SER A 104 -28.57 4.45 41.03
CA SER A 104 -29.47 3.87 42.04
C SER A 104 -30.95 3.90 41.64
N LEU A 105 -31.36 4.83 40.76
CA LEU A 105 -32.75 4.97 40.31
C LEU A 105 -33.11 4.04 39.15
N VAL A 106 -32.13 3.56 38.39
CA VAL A 106 -32.36 2.62 37.27
C VAL A 106 -32.43 1.15 37.74
N ASN A 107 -31.95 0.85 38.95
CA ASN A 107 -32.00 -0.51 39.52
C ASN A 107 -33.26 -0.83 40.34
N ILE A 108 -34.25 0.07 40.39
CA ILE A 108 -35.54 -0.16 41.05
C ILE A 108 -36.68 0.04 40.03
N THR A 109 -36.76 -0.81 39.02
CA THR A 109 -38.01 -1.11 38.30
C THR A 109 -37.87 -2.41 37.52
N LYS A 110 -37.94 -3.54 38.22
CA LYS A 110 -38.54 -4.75 37.64
C LYS A 110 -40.05 -4.59 37.72
N ALA A 111 -40.67 -3.86 36.80
CA ALA A 111 -42.12 -3.93 36.61
C ALA A 111 -42.57 -3.29 35.28
N LYS A 112 -43.40 -4.06 34.58
CA LYS A 112 -44.33 -3.73 33.50
C LYS A 112 -44.98 -2.34 33.66
N ASP A 113 -44.47 -1.31 32.98
CA ASP A 113 -45.33 -0.26 32.40
C ASP A 113 -44.52 0.66 31.48
N GLN A 114 -44.81 0.62 30.18
CA GLN A 114 -44.05 1.34 29.15
C GLN A 114 -44.36 2.85 29.16
N GLU A 115 -45.56 3.25 29.59
CA GLU A 115 -46.00 4.66 29.63
C GLU A 115 -45.31 5.46 30.75
N ALA A 116 -45.00 4.83 31.88
CA ALA A 116 -44.32 5.50 33.00
C ALA A 116 -42.88 5.91 32.63
N VAL A 117 -42.17 5.03 31.91
CA VAL A 117 -40.81 5.30 31.41
C VAL A 117 -40.82 6.44 30.40
N GLN A 118 -41.81 6.47 29.51
CA GLN A 118 -41.93 7.50 28.47
C GLN A 118 -42.24 8.88 29.08
N SER A 119 -43.09 8.94 30.10
CA SER A 119 -43.38 10.18 30.85
C SER A 119 -42.15 10.73 31.59
N ILE A 120 -41.32 9.85 32.15
CA ILE A 120 -40.08 10.23 32.85
C ILE A 120 -39.04 10.77 31.86
N CYS A 121 -38.87 10.12 30.70
CA CYS A 121 -37.96 10.57 29.65
C CYS A 121 -38.35 11.96 29.11
N ILE A 122 -39.65 12.22 28.88
CA ILE A 122 -40.14 13.52 28.42
C ILE A 122 -39.88 14.61 29.46
N LYS A 123 -40.11 14.33 30.75
CA LYS A 123 -39.83 15.28 31.85
C LYS A 123 -38.34 15.56 32.01
N LEU A 124 -37.47 14.58 31.78
CA LEU A 124 -36.02 14.75 31.78
C LEU A 124 -35.53 15.62 30.61
N ASP A 125 -36.07 15.41 29.40
CA ASP A 125 -35.69 16.20 28.23
C ASP A 125 -36.15 17.67 28.35
N LEU A 126 -37.35 17.91 28.88
CA LEU A 126 -37.83 19.26 29.21
C LEU A 126 -36.93 19.98 30.23
N LYS A 127 -36.46 19.26 31.25
CA LYS A 127 -35.59 19.82 32.30
C LYS A 127 -34.18 20.12 31.78
N LEU A 128 -33.66 19.28 30.88
CA LEU A 128 -32.39 19.51 30.18
C LEU A 128 -32.47 20.69 29.20
N ARG A 129 -33.59 20.87 28.50
CA ARG A 129 -33.84 22.04 27.63
C ARG A 129 -33.94 23.34 28.42
N GLN A 130 -34.61 23.33 29.58
CA GLN A 130 -34.66 24.50 30.48
C GLN A 130 -33.27 24.86 31.03
N GLN A 131 -32.43 23.88 31.37
CA GLN A 131 -31.05 24.14 31.79
C GLN A 131 -30.19 24.72 30.65
N ARG A 132 -30.38 24.28 29.40
CA ARG A 132 -29.68 24.83 28.23
C ARG A 132 -30.08 26.27 27.92
N GLN A 133 -31.37 26.62 28.08
CA GLN A 133 -31.84 28.01 27.93
C GLN A 133 -31.29 28.93 29.03
N ALA A 134 -31.19 28.45 30.28
CA ALA A 134 -30.60 29.21 31.38
C ALA A 134 -29.08 29.45 31.21
N SER A 135 -28.35 28.52 30.59
CA SER A 135 -26.93 28.71 30.25
C SER A 135 -26.72 29.66 29.07
N SER A 136 -27.66 29.73 28.11
CA SER A 136 -27.60 30.67 26.98
C SER A 136 -27.85 32.11 27.44
N GLN A 137 -28.77 32.34 28.39
CA GLN A 137 -29.04 33.66 28.96
C GLN A 137 -27.91 34.21 29.84
N ARG A 138 -27.04 33.34 30.41
CA ARG A 138 -25.83 33.78 31.13
C ARG A 138 -24.67 34.14 30.21
N ALA A 139 -24.62 33.62 28.99
CA ALA A 139 -23.57 33.96 28.02
C ALA A 139 -23.81 35.30 27.29
N ASP A 140 -25.06 35.78 27.26
CA ASP A 140 -25.44 37.07 26.65
C ASP A 140 -25.39 38.26 27.64
N MET A 141 -25.24 38.03 28.95
CA MET A 141 -25.11 39.10 29.97
C MET A 141 -23.67 39.59 30.18
N ASP A 142 -22.65 38.80 29.83
CA ASP A 142 -21.23 39.16 30.00
C ASP A 142 -20.63 39.90 28.78
N LYS A 143 -21.47 40.34 27.82
CA LYS A 143 -21.04 41.02 26.59
C LYS A 143 -21.55 42.46 26.44
N TRP A 144 -22.17 43.01 27.50
CA TRP A 144 -22.81 44.33 27.47
C TRP A 144 -22.50 45.25 28.66
N ASP A 145 -21.28 45.19 29.17
CA ASP A 145 -20.74 46.27 30.01
C ASP A 145 -19.39 46.73 29.43
N LEU A 146 -19.44 47.90 28.78
CA LEU A 146 -18.37 48.87 28.48
C LEU A 146 -18.60 49.54 27.11
N CYS A 147 -19.72 50.26 26.98
CA CYS A 147 -19.83 51.35 26.02
C CYS A 147 -20.81 52.40 26.54
N GLY A 148 -20.29 53.58 26.88
CA GLY A 148 -21.13 54.74 27.20
C GLY A 148 -20.36 55.83 27.94
N SER A 149 -19.88 56.84 27.20
CA SER A 149 -19.88 58.30 27.51
C SER A 149 -18.69 59.03 26.88
N SER A 150 -18.94 59.87 25.87
CA SER A 150 -18.11 61.04 25.47
C SER A 150 -18.67 62.30 26.17
N PRO A 151 -18.04 63.52 26.20
CA PRO A 151 -16.99 64.06 25.31
C PRO A 151 -15.91 64.97 25.98
N ALA A 152 -14.84 65.36 25.26
CA ALA A 152 -14.30 66.74 25.19
C ALA A 152 -13.00 66.85 24.36
N PHE A 153 -12.89 67.98 23.67
CA PHE A 153 -11.89 68.40 22.69
C PHE A 153 -10.59 68.92 23.35
N THR A 154 -9.39 68.50 22.91
CA THR A 154 -8.15 69.32 22.87
C THR A 154 -7.07 68.69 21.97
N GLN A 155 -6.29 69.54 21.30
CA GLN A 155 -5.32 69.27 20.22
C GLN A 155 -4.06 68.45 20.60
N PRO A 156 -3.29 67.92 19.62
CA PRO A 156 -2.27 66.91 19.85
C PRO A 156 -0.87 67.49 20.12
N GLN A 157 -0.14 66.90 21.07
CA GLN A 157 1.31 67.04 21.19
C GLN A 157 2.02 65.79 20.63
N ARG A 158 2.94 66.05 19.69
CA ARG A 158 3.94 65.13 19.16
C ARG A 158 4.81 64.58 20.28
N MET A 159 5.05 63.27 20.28
CA MET A 159 6.26 62.71 20.87
C MET A 159 6.90 61.71 19.90
N GLN A 160 8.09 62.06 19.45
CA GLN A 160 8.98 61.30 18.58
C GLN A 160 9.64 60.16 19.38
N ILE A 161 9.86 59.02 18.74
CA ILE A 161 10.86 58.03 19.18
C ILE A 161 11.90 57.91 18.06
N GLN A 162 13.16 58.12 18.47
CA GLN A 162 14.37 58.24 17.65
C GLN A 162 14.83 56.88 17.09
N PHE A 163 15.28 56.89 15.83
CA PHE A 163 16.27 55.95 15.31
C PHE A 163 17.66 56.57 15.47
N ASN A 164 18.62 55.80 15.98
CA ASN A 164 19.99 56.25 16.19
C ASN A 164 20.83 55.99 14.92
N ASP A 165 21.10 57.06 14.18
CA ASP A 165 22.12 57.13 13.12
C ASP A 165 23.47 57.49 13.74
N GLN A 166 24.52 56.73 13.42
CA GLN A 166 25.89 57.21 13.55
C GLN A 166 26.62 57.07 12.21
N LYS A 167 26.96 58.23 11.63
CA LYS A 167 27.93 58.40 10.54
C LYS A 167 29.18 59.11 11.09
N HIS A 168 30.36 58.68 10.66
CA HIS A 168 31.52 59.52 10.32
C HIS A 168 32.50 58.65 9.51
N GLU A 169 32.61 58.89 8.19
CA GLU A 169 33.63 59.69 7.50
C GLU A 169 35.07 59.16 7.62
N PHE A 170 35.72 58.88 6.47
CA PHE A 170 36.94 59.60 6.06
C PHE A 170 37.35 59.27 4.62
N ASN A 171 37.56 60.33 3.82
CA ASN A 171 38.20 60.32 2.51
C ASN A 171 39.73 60.29 2.67
N LYS A 172 40.43 59.38 1.97
CA LYS A 172 41.77 59.59 1.35
C LYS A 172 42.23 58.32 0.60
N ARG A 173 42.64 58.48 -0.67
CA ARG A 173 43.24 57.45 -1.53
C ARG A 173 44.73 57.24 -1.19
N PRO A 174 45.28 56.05 -1.47
CA PRO A 174 46.32 56.00 -2.51
C PRO A 174 46.14 54.85 -3.51
N ALA A 175 46.78 55.04 -4.66
CA ALA A 175 46.80 54.15 -5.81
C ALA A 175 47.77 52.97 -5.61
N ASN A 176 47.38 51.76 -6.05
CA ASN A 176 48.20 50.93 -6.94
C ASN A 176 47.46 49.65 -7.40
N THR A 177 47.32 49.56 -8.73
CA THR A 177 47.45 48.36 -9.58
C THR A 177 46.74 47.06 -9.21
N GLY A 178 45.73 46.70 -10.01
CA GLY A 178 45.28 45.31 -10.18
C GLY A 178 43.87 45.22 -10.77
N ARG A 179 43.75 45.10 -12.09
CA ARG A 179 42.47 44.91 -12.82
C ARG A 179 41.61 43.79 -12.19
N ARG A 180 40.41 44.12 -11.73
CA ARG A 180 39.25 43.21 -11.69
C ARG A 180 37.98 43.99 -12.01
N SER A 181 37.36 43.65 -13.13
CA SER A 181 36.03 44.11 -13.53
C SER A 181 34.97 43.38 -12.72
N LEU A 182 34.04 44.18 -12.18
CA LEU A 182 32.81 43.75 -11.52
C LEU A 182 31.88 43.02 -12.50
N SER A 183 31.36 41.86 -12.10
CA SER A 183 30.10 41.32 -12.62
C SER A 183 29.25 40.82 -11.46
N ARG A 184 27.95 41.11 -11.60
CA ARG A 184 26.86 40.93 -10.64
C ARG A 184 26.81 39.50 -10.09
N SER A 185 26.71 39.38 -8.77
CA SER A 185 26.43 38.12 -8.08
C SER A 185 24.96 37.74 -8.26
N ILE A 186 24.69 36.96 -9.31
CA ILE A 186 23.59 36.00 -9.33
C ILE A 186 24.03 34.84 -8.45
N SER A 187 23.23 34.53 -7.43
CA SER A 187 23.39 33.33 -6.61
C SER A 187 23.26 32.09 -7.50
N GLN A 188 24.41 31.49 -7.85
CA GLN A 188 24.49 30.14 -8.37
C GLN A 188 24.18 29.18 -7.22
N SER A 189 22.99 28.56 -7.27
CA SER A 189 22.70 27.38 -6.48
C SER A 189 23.58 26.23 -6.95
N SER A 190 24.28 25.62 -6.00
CA SER A 190 25.17 24.49 -6.16
C SER A 190 24.55 23.37 -7.00
N THR A 191 25.11 23.14 -8.19
CA THR A 191 24.97 21.89 -8.92
C THR A 191 25.87 20.84 -8.28
N ASP A 192 25.41 20.27 -7.17
CA ASP A 192 25.89 18.99 -6.66
C ASP A 192 24.65 18.11 -6.44
N SER A 193 24.07 17.69 -7.55
CA SER A 193 23.25 16.48 -7.58
C SER A 193 24.01 15.52 -8.46
N TYR A 194 24.74 14.61 -7.82
CA TYR A 194 25.29 13.42 -8.45
C TYR A 194 24.12 12.50 -8.80
N SER A 195 23.33 12.89 -9.79
CA SER A 195 22.51 11.95 -10.53
C SER A 195 23.50 11.03 -11.23
N SER A 196 23.58 9.79 -10.76
CA SER A 196 24.29 8.73 -11.46
C SER A 196 23.59 8.46 -12.79
N ALA A 197 23.86 9.32 -13.78
CA ALA A 197 23.84 8.94 -15.16
C ALA A 197 25.01 7.96 -15.33
N CYS A 198 24.77 6.70 -14.97
CA CYS A 198 25.48 5.63 -15.63
C CYS A 198 25.21 5.85 -17.12
N SER A 199 26.27 6.12 -17.88
CA SER A 199 26.22 6.23 -19.33
C SER A 199 25.48 5.01 -19.87
N GLU A 200 24.22 5.19 -20.26
CA GLU A 200 23.53 4.28 -21.15
C GLU A 200 24.29 4.39 -22.47
N SER A 201 25.30 3.54 -22.62
CA SER A 201 25.81 3.20 -23.93
C SER A 201 24.64 2.59 -24.68
N SER A 202 24.11 3.37 -25.62
CA SER A 202 23.34 2.87 -26.74
C SER A 202 24.07 1.69 -27.38
N GLU A 203 23.30 0.68 -27.78
CA GLU A 203 23.66 -0.51 -28.56
C GLU A 203 23.94 -1.78 -27.75
N ASP A 204 22.84 -2.46 -27.40
CA ASP A 204 22.80 -3.93 -27.44
C ASP A 204 21.36 -4.39 -27.71
N GLU A 205 20.97 -4.32 -29.00
CA GLU A 205 19.70 -4.78 -29.61
C GLU A 205 19.56 -6.32 -29.64
N SER A 206 20.42 -7.06 -28.95
CA SER A 206 20.31 -8.51 -28.83
C SER A 206 19.52 -8.90 -27.58
N SER A 207 18.59 -9.84 -27.72
CA SER A 207 17.86 -10.41 -26.58
C SER A 207 18.85 -11.03 -25.57
N PRO A 208 18.63 -10.88 -24.25
CA PRO A 208 19.44 -11.56 -23.23
C PRO A 208 19.51 -13.08 -23.40
N ARG A 209 18.54 -13.67 -24.13
CA ARG A 209 18.48 -15.09 -24.47
C ARG A 209 19.67 -15.58 -25.30
N ASP A 210 20.24 -14.69 -26.11
CA ASP A 210 21.33 -15.04 -27.03
C ASP A 210 22.72 -14.90 -26.37
N LYS A 211 22.76 -14.43 -25.13
CA LYS A 211 23.99 -14.15 -24.36
C LYS A 211 24.03 -15.01 -23.11
N PRO A 212 24.55 -16.25 -23.20
CA PRO A 212 24.70 -17.10 -22.03
C PRO A 212 25.66 -16.44 -21.04
N GLN A 213 25.23 -16.34 -19.79
CA GLN A 213 25.99 -15.75 -18.70
C GLN A 213 26.19 -16.78 -17.59
N THR A 214 27.25 -16.62 -16.81
CA THR A 214 27.55 -17.46 -15.65
C THR A 214 27.81 -16.58 -14.44
N THR A 215 27.35 -17.05 -13.27
CA THR A 215 27.67 -16.42 -11.98
C THR A 215 29.09 -16.74 -11.55
N SER A 216 29.61 -16.05 -10.52
CA SER A 216 30.93 -16.38 -9.95
C SER A 216 31.02 -17.82 -9.40
N LYS A 217 29.88 -18.40 -9.01
CA LYS A 217 29.75 -19.77 -8.49
C LYS A 217 29.47 -20.81 -9.58
N GLY A 218 29.46 -20.43 -10.85
CA GLY A 218 29.27 -21.33 -11.99
C GLY A 218 27.81 -21.73 -12.27
N LEU A 219 26.82 -21.15 -11.60
CA LEU A 219 25.41 -21.27 -12.00
C LEU A 219 25.23 -20.63 -13.38
N SER A 220 24.54 -21.30 -14.29
CA SER A 220 24.12 -20.80 -15.62
C SER A 220 22.60 -20.89 -15.84
N ASP A 221 21.86 -21.43 -14.87
CA ASP A 221 20.40 -21.64 -14.93
C ASP A 221 19.62 -20.38 -14.53
N PHE A 222 19.77 -19.32 -15.33
CA PHE A 222 19.08 -18.04 -15.22
C PHE A 222 19.13 -17.28 -16.56
N CYS A 223 18.29 -16.26 -16.74
CA CYS A 223 18.35 -15.36 -17.89
C CYS A 223 18.01 -13.93 -17.46
N ILE A 224 18.98 -13.02 -17.55
CA ILE A 224 18.89 -11.63 -17.10
C ILE A 224 19.67 -10.72 -18.04
N LYS A 225 19.45 -9.40 -17.97
CA LYS A 225 20.12 -8.44 -18.85
C LYS A 225 21.65 -8.40 -18.70
N ASN A 226 22.17 -8.29 -17.47
CA ASN A 226 23.63 -8.22 -17.24
C ASN A 226 23.99 -8.62 -15.79
N ILE A 227 24.74 -9.71 -15.62
CA ILE A 227 25.21 -10.23 -14.32
C ILE A 227 26.19 -9.29 -13.59
N GLN A 228 26.92 -8.44 -14.32
CA GLN A 228 27.90 -7.51 -13.72
C GLN A 228 27.26 -6.46 -12.82
N GLN A 229 25.94 -6.25 -12.92
CA GLN A 229 25.19 -5.32 -12.07
C GLN A 229 24.87 -5.89 -10.67
N ALA A 230 25.28 -7.13 -10.37
CA ALA A 230 24.93 -7.82 -9.13
C ALA A 230 25.36 -7.08 -7.85
N GLU A 231 26.53 -6.42 -7.85
CA GLU A 231 27.00 -5.66 -6.68
C GLU A 231 26.13 -4.43 -6.40
N PHE A 232 25.72 -3.72 -7.45
CA PHE A 232 24.80 -2.60 -7.30
C PHE A 232 23.41 -3.08 -6.83
N GLY A 233 22.88 -4.14 -7.43
CA GLY A 233 21.62 -4.74 -6.99
C GLY A 233 21.67 -5.23 -5.54
N ARG A 234 22.81 -5.77 -5.08
CA ARG A 234 22.98 -6.19 -3.68
C ARG A 234 22.85 -5.01 -2.71
N ARG A 235 23.38 -3.84 -3.07
CA ARG A 235 23.21 -2.62 -2.26
C ARG A 235 21.76 -2.17 -2.19
N GLU A 236 21.03 -2.23 -3.30
CA GLU A 236 19.58 -1.92 -3.34
C GLU A 236 18.76 -2.88 -2.46
N ILE A 237 19.08 -4.18 -2.50
CA ILE A 237 18.42 -5.18 -1.63
C ILE A 237 18.71 -4.87 -0.16
N MET A 238 19.96 -4.61 0.21
CA MET A 238 20.32 -4.27 1.59
C MET A 238 19.62 -3.00 2.09
N PHE A 239 19.41 -2.02 1.21
CA PHE A 239 18.63 -0.83 1.54
C PHE A 239 17.16 -1.17 1.78
N ALA A 240 16.55 -1.99 0.91
CA ALA A 240 15.18 -2.47 1.11
C ALA A 240 15.01 -3.30 2.39
N GLU A 241 16.00 -4.12 2.77
CA GLU A 241 15.96 -4.89 4.02
C GLU A 241 15.76 -4.02 5.26
N GLN A 242 16.35 -2.82 5.29
CA GLN A 242 16.21 -1.88 6.41
C GLN A 242 14.76 -1.40 6.58
N GLU A 243 14.05 -1.22 5.47
CA GLU A 243 12.65 -0.78 5.41
C GLU A 243 11.64 -1.94 5.44
N MET A 244 12.11 -3.20 5.56
CA MET A 244 11.27 -4.40 5.65
C MET A 244 11.55 -5.22 6.93
N PRO A 245 11.49 -4.61 8.12
CA PRO A 245 11.90 -5.26 9.37
C PRO A 245 11.05 -6.48 9.72
N ALA A 246 9.78 -6.54 9.29
CA ALA A 246 8.89 -7.65 9.58
C ALA A 246 9.38 -8.97 8.95
N LEU A 247 9.87 -8.94 7.71
CA LEU A 247 10.46 -10.11 7.06
C LEU A 247 11.74 -10.55 7.76
N LEU A 248 12.59 -9.60 8.19
CA LEU A 248 13.81 -9.92 8.94
C LEU A 248 13.50 -10.55 10.30
N ILE A 249 12.48 -10.05 11.00
CA ILE A 249 11.98 -10.64 12.24
C ILE A 249 11.44 -12.05 11.97
N LEU A 250 10.70 -12.25 10.87
CA LEU A 250 10.21 -13.56 10.45
C LEU A 250 11.37 -14.53 10.15
N ARG A 251 12.39 -14.11 9.40
CA ARG A 251 13.64 -14.87 9.15
C ARG A 251 14.28 -15.29 10.47
N LYS A 252 14.47 -14.37 11.40
CA LYS A 252 15.10 -14.64 12.71
C LYS A 252 14.27 -15.62 13.56
N ARG A 253 12.94 -15.51 13.52
CA ARG A 253 12.04 -16.35 14.33
C ARG A 253 11.90 -17.76 13.77
N ALA A 254 11.68 -17.91 12.47
CA ALA A 254 11.34 -19.17 11.82
C ALA A 254 12.52 -19.84 11.08
N GLY A 255 13.64 -19.14 10.86
CA GLY A 255 14.77 -19.64 10.08
C GLY A 255 15.43 -20.89 10.67
N GLY A 256 15.41 -21.08 11.99
CA GLY A 256 15.95 -22.28 12.64
C GLY A 256 15.12 -23.54 12.38
N GLU A 257 13.80 -23.38 12.22
CA GLU A 257 12.87 -24.51 12.01
C GLU A 257 12.73 -24.88 10.53
N LYS A 258 13.11 -23.97 9.63
CA LYS A 258 13.00 -24.12 8.17
C LYS A 258 11.62 -24.67 7.74
N PRO A 259 10.52 -23.94 8.00
CA PRO A 259 9.16 -24.42 7.76
C PRO A 259 8.83 -24.68 6.28
N LEU A 260 9.65 -24.19 5.35
CA LEU A 260 9.52 -24.43 3.92
C LEU A 260 10.56 -25.42 3.40
N ALA A 261 11.21 -26.20 4.27
CA ALA A 261 12.16 -27.24 3.85
C ALA A 261 11.50 -28.23 2.87
N GLY A 262 12.00 -28.27 1.63
CA GLY A 262 11.45 -29.10 0.56
C GLY A 262 10.33 -28.45 -0.26
N ALA A 263 9.94 -27.21 0.06
CA ALA A 263 9.09 -26.41 -0.81
C ALA A 263 9.89 -26.02 -2.06
N LYS A 264 9.28 -26.19 -3.22
CA LYS A 264 9.77 -25.80 -4.54
C LYS A 264 8.81 -24.74 -5.05
N VAL A 265 9.10 -23.49 -4.70
CA VAL A 265 8.24 -22.33 -4.96
C VAL A 265 8.60 -21.77 -6.32
N MET A 266 7.61 -21.72 -7.21
CA MET A 266 7.70 -20.98 -8.46
C MET A 266 6.96 -19.66 -8.29
N GLY A 267 7.67 -18.56 -8.49
CA GLY A 267 7.14 -17.22 -8.34
C GLY A 267 6.95 -16.51 -9.69
N CYS A 268 5.86 -15.77 -9.82
CA CYS A 268 5.64 -14.81 -10.90
C CYS A 268 5.11 -13.52 -10.29
N THR A 269 6.03 -12.57 -10.06
CA THR A 269 5.74 -11.28 -9.42
C THR A 269 6.67 -10.21 -9.99
N HIS A 270 6.48 -8.94 -9.62
CA HIS A 270 7.43 -7.89 -9.99
C HIS A 270 8.84 -8.18 -9.43
N ILE A 271 9.89 -8.02 -10.24
CA ILE A 271 11.29 -8.23 -9.80
C ILE A 271 11.89 -6.91 -9.30
N THR A 272 11.74 -6.68 -8.00
CA THR A 272 12.16 -5.46 -7.29
C THR A 272 13.03 -5.80 -6.08
N PRO A 273 13.74 -4.83 -5.45
CA PRO A 273 14.52 -5.07 -4.25
C PRO A 273 13.69 -5.73 -3.14
N GLN A 274 12.42 -5.35 -3.02
CA GLN A 274 11.51 -5.87 -2.00
C GLN A 274 11.13 -7.34 -2.27
N THR A 275 10.86 -7.69 -3.53
CA THR A 275 10.66 -9.09 -3.93
C THR A 275 11.92 -9.91 -3.70
N ALA A 276 13.10 -9.34 -3.92
CA ALA A 276 14.35 -10.03 -3.62
C ALA A 276 14.49 -10.34 -2.11
N VAL A 277 14.09 -9.42 -1.22
CA VAL A 277 14.01 -9.68 0.23
C VAL A 277 13.02 -10.81 0.53
N LEU A 278 11.88 -10.87 -0.15
CA LEU A 278 10.94 -12.01 -0.03
C LEU A 278 11.60 -13.33 -0.46
N MET A 279 12.20 -13.39 -1.65
CA MET A 279 12.82 -14.59 -2.21
C MET A 279 13.96 -15.13 -1.32
N GLU A 280 14.80 -14.24 -0.80
CA GLU A 280 15.85 -14.60 0.15
C GLU A 280 15.27 -15.04 1.50
N THR A 281 14.14 -14.46 1.93
CA THR A 281 13.40 -14.94 3.11
C THR A 281 12.92 -16.37 2.91
N LEU A 282 12.23 -16.66 1.80
CA LEU A 282 11.73 -18.00 1.50
C LEU A 282 12.87 -19.03 1.44
N SER A 283 14.00 -18.63 0.83
CA SER A 283 15.20 -19.48 0.75
C SER A 283 15.79 -19.77 2.13
N GLN A 284 15.89 -18.77 3.02
CA GLN A 284 16.34 -18.97 4.41
C GLN A 284 15.36 -19.85 5.22
N LEU A 285 14.07 -19.76 4.93
CA LEU A 285 13.04 -20.63 5.51
C LEU A 285 13.04 -22.06 4.93
N GLY A 286 13.92 -22.36 3.97
CA GLY A 286 14.17 -23.71 3.45
C GLY A 286 13.60 -24.01 2.06
N ALA A 287 12.97 -23.03 1.40
CA ALA A 287 12.40 -23.20 0.07
C ALA A 287 13.50 -23.16 -1.02
N GLN A 288 13.26 -23.88 -2.12
CA GLN A 288 13.96 -23.67 -3.39
C GLN A 288 13.08 -22.78 -4.26
N CYS A 289 13.64 -21.68 -4.77
CA CYS A 289 12.88 -20.68 -5.52
C CYS A 289 13.32 -20.64 -6.99
N ARG A 290 12.35 -20.52 -7.90
CA ARG A 290 12.55 -20.10 -9.29
C ARG A 290 11.59 -18.97 -9.60
N TRP A 291 12.00 -17.98 -10.38
CA TRP A 291 11.21 -16.75 -10.53
C TRP A 291 11.20 -16.19 -11.94
N ALA A 292 10.03 -15.75 -12.38
CA ALA A 292 9.81 -14.93 -13.57
C ALA A 292 9.12 -13.61 -13.18
N ALA A 293 9.21 -12.59 -14.03
CA ALA A 293 8.45 -11.35 -13.84
C ALA A 293 6.96 -11.58 -14.15
N CYS A 294 6.05 -10.86 -13.48
CA CYS A 294 4.63 -10.76 -13.86
C CYS A 294 4.35 -9.59 -14.83
N ASN A 295 5.35 -8.75 -15.10
CA ASN A 295 5.20 -7.60 -15.99
C ASN A 295 6.52 -7.24 -16.68
N ILE A 296 6.44 -7.11 -18.01
CA ILE A 296 7.56 -6.87 -18.93
C ILE A 296 8.41 -5.61 -18.64
N PHE A 297 7.89 -4.63 -17.90
CA PHE A 297 8.60 -3.38 -17.61
C PHE A 297 9.02 -3.23 -16.15
N SER A 298 8.53 -4.11 -15.28
CA SER A 298 8.68 -3.95 -13.83
C SER A 298 10.03 -4.43 -13.28
N THR A 299 10.77 -5.22 -14.06
CA THR A 299 12.03 -5.80 -13.62
C THR A 299 13.10 -4.73 -13.42
N GLN A 300 13.73 -4.75 -12.24
CA GLN A 300 14.96 -4.01 -11.99
C GLN A 300 16.17 -4.90 -12.28
N ASN A 301 16.82 -4.68 -13.42
CA ASN A 301 17.88 -5.55 -13.95
C ASN A 301 19.02 -5.82 -12.94
N ALA A 302 19.45 -4.81 -12.18
CA ALA A 302 20.49 -4.98 -11.18
C ALA A 302 20.08 -5.93 -10.05
N VAL A 303 18.81 -5.87 -9.63
CA VAL A 303 18.25 -6.76 -8.60
C VAL A 303 18.16 -8.19 -9.12
N ALA A 304 17.70 -8.37 -10.37
CA ALA A 304 17.70 -9.68 -11.01
C ALA A 304 19.11 -10.29 -11.07
N ALA A 305 20.13 -9.47 -11.35
CA ALA A 305 21.54 -9.88 -11.28
C ALA A 305 22.00 -10.29 -9.88
N ALA A 306 21.63 -9.53 -8.85
CA ALA A 306 21.98 -9.84 -7.47
C ALA A 306 21.31 -11.14 -6.96
N LEU A 307 20.11 -11.45 -7.44
CA LEU A 307 19.40 -12.70 -7.15
C LEU A 307 20.04 -13.90 -7.86
N ALA A 308 20.37 -13.75 -9.15
CA ALA A 308 21.08 -14.77 -9.92
C ALA A 308 22.44 -15.10 -9.28
N GLU A 309 23.24 -14.08 -8.94
CA GLU A 309 24.52 -14.23 -8.23
C GLU A 309 24.35 -14.83 -6.82
N GLY A 310 23.20 -14.57 -6.19
CA GLY A 310 22.77 -15.19 -4.94
C GLY A 310 22.46 -16.69 -5.06
N GLY A 311 22.39 -17.23 -6.28
CA GLY A 311 22.11 -18.63 -6.57
C GLY A 311 20.64 -18.96 -6.80
N ILE A 312 19.78 -17.95 -6.99
CA ILE A 312 18.36 -18.14 -7.31
C ILE A 312 18.17 -18.07 -8.82
N SER A 313 17.50 -19.06 -9.41
CA SER A 313 17.19 -19.08 -10.84
C SER A 313 16.12 -18.04 -11.18
N VAL A 314 16.54 -16.94 -11.81
CA VAL A 314 15.67 -15.83 -12.22
C VAL A 314 15.69 -15.69 -13.74
N PHE A 315 14.52 -15.60 -14.35
CA PHE A 315 14.33 -15.39 -15.78
C PHE A 315 13.49 -14.12 -15.95
N ALA A 316 14.18 -12.98 -16.03
CA ALA A 316 13.52 -11.68 -16.12
C ALA A 316 14.49 -10.57 -16.53
N TRP A 317 14.00 -9.61 -17.33
CA TRP A 317 14.68 -8.34 -17.60
C TRP A 317 13.67 -7.22 -17.89
N LYS A 318 14.14 -5.98 -17.81
CA LYS A 318 13.31 -4.83 -18.17
C LYS A 318 13.17 -4.73 -19.69
N GLY A 319 11.94 -4.59 -20.18
CA GLY A 319 11.63 -4.46 -21.60
C GLY A 319 11.55 -5.80 -22.33
N GLU A 320 10.97 -6.81 -21.68
CA GLU A 320 10.63 -8.09 -22.33
C GLU A 320 9.61 -7.87 -23.47
N SER A 321 9.74 -8.64 -24.55
CA SER A 321 8.64 -8.83 -25.51
C SER A 321 7.58 -9.77 -24.93
N GLU A 322 6.40 -9.84 -25.54
CA GLU A 322 5.36 -10.79 -25.09
C GLU A 322 5.82 -12.26 -25.23
N ASP A 323 6.58 -12.57 -26.28
CA ASP A 323 7.16 -13.91 -26.47
C ASP A 323 8.21 -14.23 -25.40
N ASP A 324 9.02 -13.24 -25.03
CA ASP A 324 10.03 -13.41 -23.98
C ASP A 324 9.41 -13.59 -22.59
N PHE A 325 8.31 -12.89 -22.31
CA PHE A 325 7.56 -13.01 -21.07
C PHE A 325 7.08 -14.46 -20.84
N TRP A 326 6.40 -15.03 -21.83
CA TRP A 326 5.93 -16.41 -21.75
C TRP A 326 7.07 -17.42 -21.74
N TRP A 327 8.16 -17.14 -22.46
CA TRP A 327 9.36 -17.96 -22.43
C TRP A 327 10.00 -17.98 -21.03
N CYS A 328 10.05 -16.84 -20.33
CA CYS A 328 10.58 -16.75 -18.97
C CYS A 328 9.77 -17.60 -17.98
N ILE A 329 8.44 -17.53 -18.06
CA ILE A 329 7.54 -18.37 -17.26
C ILE A 329 7.80 -19.86 -17.57
N ASP A 330 7.88 -20.23 -18.84
CA ASP A 330 8.10 -21.62 -19.27
C ASP A 330 9.42 -22.20 -18.73
N ARG A 331 10.50 -21.40 -18.78
CA ARG A 331 11.82 -21.78 -18.25
C ARG A 331 11.84 -22.00 -16.75
N CYS A 332 11.00 -21.28 -16.01
CA CYS A 332 10.84 -21.48 -14.58
C CYS A 332 10.15 -22.82 -14.25
N VAL A 333 9.29 -23.35 -15.14
CA VAL A 333 8.58 -24.63 -14.95
C VAL A 333 9.51 -25.83 -15.25
N GLY A 334 10.31 -25.71 -16.31
CA GLY A 334 10.85 -26.85 -17.06
C GLY A 334 12.31 -27.25 -16.82
N ALA A 335 12.78 -27.37 -15.57
CA ALA A 335 14.10 -27.98 -15.32
C ALA A 335 14.02 -29.50 -15.12
N GLU A 336 14.93 -30.25 -15.75
CA GLU A 336 14.91 -31.73 -15.82
C GLU A 336 14.80 -32.45 -14.46
N SER A 337 15.26 -31.84 -13.37
CA SER A 337 15.23 -32.41 -12.00
C SER A 337 14.40 -31.60 -11.00
N TRP A 338 13.72 -30.54 -11.43
CA TRP A 338 12.99 -29.62 -10.56
C TRP A 338 11.55 -29.44 -11.05
N GLN A 339 10.58 -29.80 -10.20
CA GLN A 339 9.16 -29.55 -10.44
C GLN A 339 8.61 -28.70 -9.29
N PRO A 340 7.83 -27.64 -9.59
CA PRO A 340 7.24 -26.82 -8.56
C PRO A 340 6.21 -27.63 -7.77
N ASN A 341 6.12 -27.35 -6.47
CA ASN A 341 5.05 -27.85 -5.62
C ASN A 341 4.25 -26.72 -4.96
N MET A 342 4.67 -25.47 -5.10
CA MET A 342 3.98 -24.28 -4.62
C MET A 342 4.06 -23.19 -5.69
N ILE A 343 3.00 -22.41 -5.82
CA ILE A 343 2.95 -21.21 -6.67
C ILE A 343 2.81 -19.96 -5.78
N LEU A 344 3.56 -18.91 -6.12
CA LEU A 344 3.28 -17.54 -5.70
C LEU A 344 3.08 -16.70 -6.96
N ASP A 345 1.89 -16.11 -7.11
CA ASP A 345 1.46 -15.47 -8.36
C ASP A 345 0.87 -14.08 -8.09
N ASP A 346 1.09 -13.19 -9.04
CA ASP A 346 0.58 -11.81 -9.05
C ASP A 346 0.05 -11.52 -10.47
N GLY A 347 -1.23 -11.84 -10.69
CA GLY A 347 -1.93 -11.67 -11.97
C GLY A 347 -2.58 -12.97 -12.49
N GLY A 348 -2.15 -14.11 -11.98
CA GLY A 348 -2.67 -15.44 -12.33
C GLY A 348 -2.10 -16.02 -13.63
N ASP A 349 -1.11 -15.38 -14.25
CA ASP A 349 -0.56 -15.82 -15.54
C ASP A 349 0.29 -17.08 -15.41
N LEU A 350 1.08 -17.20 -14.33
CA LEU A 350 1.82 -18.42 -14.02
C LEU A 350 0.88 -19.60 -13.74
N THR A 351 -0.14 -19.36 -12.92
CA THR A 351 -1.19 -20.33 -12.62
C THR A 351 -1.88 -20.79 -13.88
N HIS A 352 -2.26 -19.86 -14.76
CA HIS A 352 -2.89 -20.15 -16.04
C HIS A 352 -2.00 -20.98 -16.96
N TRP A 353 -0.71 -20.60 -17.06
CA TRP A 353 0.27 -21.29 -17.89
C TRP A 353 0.46 -22.74 -17.47
N ILE A 354 0.68 -22.98 -16.17
CA ILE A 354 0.86 -24.34 -15.63
C ILE A 354 -0.43 -25.15 -15.81
N GLN A 355 -1.60 -24.57 -15.55
CA GLN A 355 -2.87 -25.27 -15.73
C GLN A 355 -3.08 -25.73 -17.17
N LYS A 356 -2.78 -24.87 -18.16
CA LYS A 356 -2.98 -25.16 -19.58
C LYS A 356 -1.89 -26.07 -20.17
N LYS A 357 -0.62 -25.73 -19.98
CA LYS A 357 0.51 -26.44 -20.64
C LYS A 357 1.04 -27.62 -19.84
N TYR A 358 0.94 -27.59 -18.52
CA TYR A 358 1.51 -28.59 -17.63
C TYR A 358 0.48 -29.17 -16.64
N PRO A 359 -0.65 -29.72 -17.12
CA PRO A 359 -1.75 -30.17 -16.26
C PRO A 359 -1.34 -31.30 -15.29
N SER A 360 -0.32 -32.09 -15.64
CA SER A 360 0.25 -33.12 -14.77
C SER A 360 1.03 -32.54 -13.58
N ILE A 361 1.71 -31.41 -13.76
CA ILE A 361 2.37 -30.65 -12.70
C ILE A 361 1.32 -29.92 -11.87
N PHE A 362 0.35 -29.28 -12.53
CA PHE A 362 -0.72 -28.54 -11.86
C PHE A 362 -1.43 -29.38 -10.79
N LYS A 363 -1.80 -30.62 -11.12
CA LYS A 363 -2.46 -31.56 -10.19
C LYS A 363 -1.59 -32.00 -9.00
N LYS A 364 -0.27 -31.79 -9.05
CA LYS A 364 0.68 -32.16 -7.98
C LYS A 364 1.06 -30.97 -7.09
N LEU A 365 0.61 -29.75 -7.42
CA LEU A 365 0.88 -28.60 -6.56
C LEU A 365 0.17 -28.79 -5.22
N LYS A 366 0.86 -28.41 -4.15
CA LYS A 366 0.32 -28.36 -2.80
C LYS A 366 -0.52 -27.12 -2.55
N GLY A 367 -0.26 -26.02 -3.26
CA GLY A 367 -1.09 -24.84 -3.19
C GLY A 367 -0.60 -23.64 -3.99
N ILE A 368 -1.51 -22.68 -4.16
CA ILE A 368 -1.32 -21.43 -4.90
C ILE A 368 -1.54 -20.27 -3.92
N VAL A 369 -0.65 -19.29 -3.91
CA VAL A 369 -0.84 -18.01 -3.22
C VAL A 369 -0.95 -16.92 -4.27
N GLU A 370 -2.03 -16.15 -4.26
CA GLU A 370 -2.31 -15.14 -5.29
C GLU A 370 -2.53 -13.75 -4.68
N GLU A 371 -1.82 -12.76 -5.22
CA GLU A 371 -1.77 -11.38 -4.73
C GLU A 371 -2.81 -10.44 -5.34
N SER A 372 -3.16 -10.64 -6.61
CA SER A 372 -3.89 -9.64 -7.39
C SER A 372 -5.40 -9.88 -7.40
N VAL A 373 -6.18 -8.80 -7.49
CA VAL A 373 -7.65 -8.89 -7.66
C VAL A 373 -8.02 -9.76 -8.86
N THR A 374 -7.31 -9.58 -9.98
CA THR A 374 -7.59 -10.28 -11.25
C THR A 374 -7.25 -11.75 -11.19
N GLY A 375 -6.10 -12.11 -10.61
CA GLY A 375 -5.72 -13.52 -10.41
C GLY A 375 -6.69 -14.22 -9.47
N ILE A 376 -7.13 -13.56 -8.40
CA ILE A 376 -8.17 -14.09 -7.50
C ILE A 376 -9.49 -14.31 -8.23
N TYR A 377 -9.93 -13.36 -9.05
CA TYR A 377 -11.14 -13.51 -9.84
C TYR A 377 -11.06 -14.73 -10.79
N ARG A 378 -9.91 -14.92 -11.47
CA ARG A 378 -9.64 -16.10 -12.30
C ARG A 378 -9.70 -17.40 -11.48
N LEU A 379 -9.12 -17.42 -10.29
CA LEU A 379 -9.17 -18.59 -9.39
C LEU A 379 -10.60 -18.93 -8.95
N TYR A 380 -11.43 -17.92 -8.65
CA TYR A 380 -12.85 -18.16 -8.36
C TYR A 380 -13.61 -18.71 -9.57
N GLN A 381 -13.32 -18.24 -10.79
CA GLN A 381 -13.90 -18.83 -12.00
C GLN A 381 -13.50 -20.30 -12.17
N LEU A 382 -12.23 -20.62 -11.91
CA LEU A 382 -11.74 -22.01 -11.94
C LEU A 382 -12.40 -22.88 -10.87
N SER A 383 -12.59 -22.36 -9.65
CA SER A 383 -13.29 -23.05 -8.56
C SER A 383 -14.75 -23.32 -8.93
N LYS A 384 -15.50 -22.29 -9.37
CA LYS A 384 -16.90 -22.41 -9.80
C LYS A 384 -17.08 -23.38 -10.97
N ALA A 385 -16.12 -23.42 -11.90
CA ALA A 385 -16.13 -24.36 -13.02
C ALA A 385 -15.70 -25.80 -12.64
N GLY A 386 -15.32 -26.07 -11.39
CA GLY A 386 -14.80 -27.37 -10.96
C GLY A 386 -13.46 -27.75 -11.59
N ARG A 387 -12.70 -26.76 -12.09
CA ARG A 387 -11.41 -26.94 -12.78
C ARG A 387 -10.19 -26.63 -11.91
N LEU A 388 -10.40 -25.99 -10.76
CA LEU A 388 -9.36 -25.79 -9.76
C LEU A 388 -9.17 -27.10 -8.99
N CYS A 389 -8.05 -27.79 -9.18
CA CYS A 389 -7.77 -29.08 -8.53
C CYS A 389 -6.78 -28.98 -7.35
N VAL A 390 -6.39 -27.76 -6.98
CA VAL A 390 -5.40 -27.46 -5.93
C VAL A 390 -5.91 -26.32 -5.05
N PRO A 391 -5.58 -26.30 -3.75
CA PRO A 391 -6.01 -25.22 -2.87
C PRO A 391 -5.33 -23.91 -3.26
N ALA A 392 -6.10 -22.82 -3.26
CA ALA A 392 -5.57 -21.48 -3.45
C ALA A 392 -5.81 -20.63 -2.20
N MET A 393 -4.88 -19.73 -1.89
CA MET A 393 -5.01 -18.76 -0.81
C MET A 393 -5.01 -17.35 -1.38
N ASN A 394 -6.12 -16.68 -1.14
CA ASN A 394 -6.35 -15.29 -1.48
C ASN A 394 -5.67 -14.40 -0.44
N VAL A 395 -4.51 -13.85 -0.80
CA VAL A 395 -3.82 -12.87 0.06
C VAL A 395 -4.21 -11.43 -0.28
N ASN A 396 -4.75 -11.17 -1.48
CA ASN A 396 -5.31 -9.86 -1.85
C ASN A 396 -6.31 -9.36 -0.81
N ASP A 397 -7.20 -10.25 -0.37
CA ASP A 397 -8.29 -9.92 0.56
C ASP A 397 -7.90 -10.06 2.04
N SER A 398 -6.61 -10.17 2.33
CA SER A 398 -6.11 -9.96 3.70
C SER A 398 -6.31 -8.50 4.08
N VAL A 399 -6.78 -8.22 5.30
CA VAL A 399 -7.12 -6.84 5.70
C VAL A 399 -5.87 -5.97 5.71
N THR A 400 -4.74 -6.52 6.14
CA THR A 400 -3.45 -5.80 6.08
C THR A 400 -3.05 -5.49 4.63
N LYS A 401 -3.20 -6.41 3.68
CA LYS A 401 -2.91 -6.14 2.25
C LYS A 401 -3.84 -5.07 1.69
N GLN A 402 -5.17 -5.25 1.80
CA GLN A 402 -6.14 -4.29 1.25
C GLN A 402 -5.94 -2.87 1.80
N LYS A 403 -5.71 -2.71 3.11
CA LYS A 403 -5.56 -1.37 3.69
C LYS A 403 -4.22 -0.71 3.40
N PHE A 404 -3.14 -1.47 3.30
CA PHE A 404 -1.82 -0.88 3.09
C PHE A 404 -1.48 -0.71 1.61
N ASP A 405 -1.67 -1.75 0.82
CA ASP A 405 -1.38 -1.70 -0.60
C ASP A 405 -2.41 -0.84 -1.35
N ASN A 406 -3.69 -1.18 -1.25
CA ASN A 406 -4.69 -0.50 -2.09
C ASN A 406 -5.00 0.92 -1.59
N LEU A 407 -5.02 1.17 -0.28
CA LEU A 407 -5.36 2.49 0.27
C LEU A 407 -4.11 3.36 0.52
N TYR A 408 -3.19 2.93 1.40
CA TYR A 408 -2.07 3.79 1.80
C TYR A 408 -1.02 3.98 0.69
N CYS A 409 -0.66 2.93 -0.07
CA CYS A 409 0.27 3.09 -1.20
C CYS A 409 -0.32 3.95 -2.32
N CYS A 410 -1.58 3.75 -2.73
CA CYS A 410 -2.21 4.61 -3.74
C CYS A 410 -2.34 6.07 -3.29
N LYS A 411 -2.51 6.31 -1.97
CA LYS A 411 -2.54 7.66 -1.39
C LYS A 411 -1.22 8.42 -1.59
N GLU A 412 -0.08 7.75 -1.53
CA GLU A 412 1.23 8.38 -1.77
C GLU A 412 1.61 8.39 -3.25
N SER A 413 1.49 7.23 -3.90
CA SER A 413 2.00 7.02 -5.26
C SER A 413 1.24 7.77 -6.35
N VAL A 414 -0.05 8.09 -6.16
CA VAL A 414 -0.78 8.94 -7.12
C VAL A 414 -0.14 10.32 -7.24
N LEU A 415 0.32 10.89 -6.12
CA LEU A 415 0.92 12.20 -6.09
C LEU A 415 2.32 12.17 -6.68
N ASP A 416 3.13 11.17 -6.32
CA ASP A 416 4.48 11.00 -6.85
C ASP A 416 4.45 10.75 -8.37
N GLY A 417 3.58 9.85 -8.85
CA GLY A 417 3.41 9.55 -10.27
C GLY A 417 2.99 10.77 -11.08
N LEU A 418 2.00 11.55 -10.59
CA LEU A 418 1.57 12.79 -11.25
C LEU A 418 2.67 13.85 -11.23
N LYS A 419 3.42 13.98 -10.13
CA LYS A 419 4.52 14.94 -10.02
C LYS A 419 5.66 14.62 -10.97
N ARG A 420 6.17 13.38 -10.98
CA ARG A 420 7.30 12.98 -11.85
C ARG A 420 6.98 13.11 -13.34
N THR A 421 5.73 12.86 -13.71
CA THR A 421 5.31 12.89 -15.11
C THR A 421 4.98 14.30 -15.62
N THR A 422 4.34 15.14 -14.80
CA THR A 422 3.75 16.40 -15.29
C THR A 422 4.23 17.66 -14.59
N ASP A 423 4.95 17.54 -13.47
CA ASP A 423 5.41 18.67 -12.64
C ASP A 423 4.27 19.61 -12.19
N VAL A 424 3.00 19.17 -12.30
CA VAL A 424 1.81 20.01 -12.17
C VAL A 424 1.58 20.50 -10.73
N MET A 425 1.06 21.71 -10.57
CA MET A 425 0.53 22.19 -9.29
C MET A 425 -0.88 21.63 -9.04
N PHE A 426 -1.09 20.98 -7.90
CA PHE A 426 -2.36 20.37 -7.51
C PHE A 426 -3.41 21.38 -7.03
N GLY A 427 -3.01 22.37 -6.23
CA GLY A 427 -3.93 23.35 -5.65
C GLY A 427 -4.82 24.03 -6.70
N GLY A 428 -6.13 24.00 -6.49
CA GLY A 428 -7.14 24.59 -7.37
C GLY A 428 -7.49 23.80 -8.63
N LYS A 429 -6.83 22.65 -8.89
CA LYS A 429 -7.20 21.78 -10.01
C LYS A 429 -8.54 21.09 -9.75
N GLN A 430 -9.31 20.90 -10.82
CA GLN A 430 -10.50 20.07 -10.80
C GLN A 430 -10.14 18.65 -11.25
N VAL A 431 -10.36 17.67 -10.40
CA VAL A 431 -10.04 16.27 -10.70
C VAL A 431 -11.28 15.42 -10.59
N VAL A 432 -11.43 14.45 -11.48
CA VAL A 432 -12.43 13.40 -11.36
C VAL A 432 -11.74 12.07 -11.14
N VAL A 433 -12.14 11.37 -10.09
CA VAL A 433 -11.69 10.00 -9.78
C VAL A 433 -12.85 9.05 -10.07
N CYS A 434 -12.63 8.09 -10.96
CA CYS A 434 -13.62 7.09 -11.30
C CYS A 434 -13.44 5.84 -10.45
N GLY A 435 -14.43 5.51 -9.62
CA GLY A 435 -14.38 4.44 -8.62
C GLY A 435 -13.99 4.94 -7.24
N TYR A 436 -14.70 4.49 -6.20
CA TYR A 436 -14.49 4.86 -4.80
C TYR A 436 -14.30 3.64 -3.88
N GLY A 437 -13.65 2.60 -4.39
CA GLY A 437 -13.04 1.53 -3.60
C GLY A 437 -11.83 2.04 -2.77
N GLU A 438 -11.03 1.14 -2.22
CA GLU A 438 -9.86 1.53 -1.38
C GLU A 438 -8.83 2.38 -2.17
N VAL A 439 -8.54 2.02 -3.42
CA VAL A 439 -7.67 2.81 -4.33
C VAL A 439 -8.25 4.21 -4.56
N GLY A 440 -9.53 4.27 -4.92
CA GLY A 440 -10.25 5.54 -5.13
C GLY A 440 -10.26 6.43 -3.90
N LYS A 441 -10.52 5.85 -2.71
CA LYS A 441 -10.47 6.55 -1.41
C LYS A 441 -9.07 7.11 -1.14
N GLY A 442 -8.02 6.33 -1.39
CA GLY A 442 -6.62 6.77 -1.24
C GLY A 442 -6.30 7.96 -2.13
N CYS A 443 -6.62 7.85 -3.41
CA CYS A 443 -6.42 8.92 -4.40
C CYS A 443 -7.19 10.19 -4.04
N CYS A 444 -8.47 10.06 -3.69
CA CYS A 444 -9.32 11.20 -3.34
C CYS A 444 -8.81 11.93 -2.09
N ALA A 445 -8.44 11.18 -1.04
CA ALA A 445 -7.91 11.75 0.19
C ALA A 445 -6.59 12.49 -0.04
N ALA A 446 -5.68 11.92 -0.84
CA ALA A 446 -4.39 12.53 -1.18
C ALA A 446 -4.55 13.85 -1.94
N LEU A 447 -5.37 13.85 -2.99
CA LEU A 447 -5.59 15.03 -3.83
C LEU A 447 -6.33 16.13 -3.09
N LYS A 448 -7.34 15.78 -2.27
CA LYS A 448 -8.07 16.73 -1.43
C LYS A 448 -7.15 17.42 -0.42
N ALA A 449 -6.20 16.68 0.18
CA ALA A 449 -5.24 17.23 1.13
C ALA A 449 -4.32 18.31 0.50
N LEU A 450 -4.07 18.25 -0.82
CA LEU A 450 -3.29 19.25 -1.55
C LEU A 450 -4.12 20.40 -2.14
N GLY A 451 -5.39 20.55 -1.73
CA GLY A 451 -6.25 21.65 -2.16
C GLY A 451 -6.86 21.47 -3.56
N THR A 452 -6.97 20.23 -4.02
CA THR A 452 -7.64 19.86 -5.27
C THR A 452 -9.16 19.78 -5.06
N VAL A 453 -9.94 20.20 -6.05
CA VAL A 453 -11.40 19.99 -6.08
C VAL A 453 -11.67 18.63 -6.72
N VAL A 454 -11.97 17.63 -5.88
CA VAL A 454 -12.17 16.25 -6.33
C VAL A 454 -13.66 15.94 -6.48
N ASN A 455 -14.05 15.44 -7.65
CA ASN A 455 -15.34 14.82 -7.90
C ASN A 455 -15.14 13.30 -8.07
N VAL A 456 -16.16 12.52 -7.72
CA VAL A 456 -16.12 11.06 -7.76
C VAL A 456 -17.19 10.54 -8.72
N THR A 457 -16.89 9.46 -9.45
CA THR A 457 -17.91 8.68 -10.16
C THR A 457 -17.98 7.29 -9.54
N GLU A 458 -19.19 6.75 -9.36
CA GLU A 458 -19.40 5.41 -8.80
C GLU A 458 -20.64 4.74 -9.41
N ALA A 459 -20.55 3.42 -9.57
CA ALA A 459 -21.67 2.55 -9.88
C ALA A 459 -22.27 1.92 -8.61
N ASP A 460 -21.45 1.63 -7.59
CA ASP A 460 -21.94 1.06 -6.32
C ASP A 460 -22.55 2.16 -5.43
N PRO A 461 -23.84 2.07 -5.06
CA PRO A 461 -24.50 3.07 -4.22
C PRO A 461 -23.92 3.15 -2.79
N ILE A 462 -23.33 2.07 -2.26
CA ILE A 462 -22.70 2.07 -0.93
C ILE A 462 -21.42 2.91 -0.98
N CYS A 463 -20.57 2.68 -1.97
CA CYS A 463 -19.34 3.45 -2.18
C CYS A 463 -19.64 4.92 -2.53
N ALA A 464 -20.66 5.17 -3.35
CA ALA A 464 -21.14 6.51 -3.66
C ALA A 464 -21.60 7.25 -2.39
N LEU A 465 -22.38 6.59 -1.51
CA LEU A 465 -22.81 7.19 -0.25
C LEU A 465 -21.61 7.51 0.66
N GLN A 466 -20.61 6.63 0.73
CA GLN A 466 -19.36 6.90 1.46
C GLN A 466 -18.64 8.13 0.91
N ALA A 467 -18.51 8.27 -0.41
CA ALA A 467 -17.90 9.44 -1.05
C ALA A 467 -18.63 10.73 -0.69
N CYS A 468 -19.96 10.71 -0.69
CA CYS A 468 -20.78 11.84 -0.25
C CYS A 468 -20.52 12.19 1.23
N MET A 469 -20.44 11.20 2.11
CA MET A 469 -20.18 11.40 3.55
C MET A 469 -18.75 11.90 3.81
N ASP A 470 -17.78 11.54 2.99
CA ASP A 470 -16.41 12.05 3.03
C ASP A 470 -16.29 13.47 2.43
N GLY A 471 -17.41 14.04 1.95
CA GLY A 471 -17.52 15.39 1.43
C GLY A 471 -17.03 15.53 -0.01
N PHE A 472 -17.18 14.50 -0.84
CA PHE A 472 -16.96 14.55 -2.28
C PHE A 472 -18.30 14.67 -3.02
N ARG A 473 -18.29 15.34 -4.18
CA ARG A 473 -19.46 15.32 -5.07
C ARG A 473 -19.40 14.08 -5.94
N VAL A 474 -20.45 13.26 -5.87
CA VAL A 474 -20.64 12.11 -6.77
C VAL A 474 -21.41 12.57 -8.00
N ILE A 475 -20.82 12.39 -9.19
CA ILE A 475 -21.35 12.91 -10.45
C ILE A 475 -20.99 11.98 -11.61
N LYS A 476 -21.74 12.04 -12.72
CA LYS A 476 -21.39 11.25 -13.92
C LYS A 476 -20.23 11.90 -14.66
N LEU A 477 -19.33 11.08 -15.22
CA LEU A 477 -18.16 11.55 -15.96
C LEU A 477 -18.56 12.51 -17.11
N GLY A 478 -19.60 12.15 -17.87
CA GLY A 478 -20.10 12.95 -18.99
C GLY A 478 -20.60 14.35 -18.61
N GLU A 479 -20.88 14.63 -17.33
CA GLU A 479 -21.31 15.96 -16.86
C GLU A 479 -20.12 16.88 -16.59
N VAL A 480 -18.99 16.33 -16.12
CA VAL A 480 -17.82 17.11 -15.67
C VAL A 480 -16.62 17.06 -16.62
N VAL A 481 -16.59 16.17 -17.60
CA VAL A 481 -15.42 15.95 -18.47
C VAL A 481 -14.92 17.22 -19.20
N ARG A 482 -15.79 18.20 -19.45
CA ARG A 482 -15.43 19.46 -20.13
C ARG A 482 -14.63 20.44 -19.27
N GLN A 483 -14.71 20.33 -17.94
CA GLN A 483 -14.15 21.30 -17.00
C GLN A 483 -12.94 20.77 -16.20
N VAL A 484 -12.81 19.45 -16.07
CA VAL A 484 -11.75 18.82 -15.28
C VAL A 484 -10.37 19.01 -15.88
N ASP A 485 -9.37 19.18 -15.02
CA ASP A 485 -7.95 19.22 -15.34
C ASP A 485 -7.33 17.82 -15.38
N MET A 486 -7.84 16.89 -14.58
CA MET A 486 -7.33 15.52 -14.52
C MET A 486 -8.46 14.50 -14.38
N VAL A 487 -8.27 13.35 -15.03
CA VAL A 487 -9.12 12.17 -14.94
C VAL A 487 -8.27 10.99 -14.46
N ILE A 488 -8.69 10.36 -13.37
CA ILE A 488 -7.99 9.22 -12.77
C ILE A 488 -8.96 8.04 -12.69
N THR A 489 -8.62 6.91 -13.31
CA THR A 489 -9.45 5.69 -13.27
C THR A 489 -8.96 4.73 -12.19
N CYS A 490 -9.87 4.24 -11.34
CA CYS A 490 -9.61 3.40 -10.17
C CYS A 490 -10.68 2.30 -10.00
N THR A 491 -11.22 1.78 -11.12
CA THR A 491 -12.44 0.95 -11.10
C THR A 491 -12.18 -0.56 -11.20
N GLY A 492 -11.08 -0.97 -11.81
CA GLY A 492 -10.86 -2.36 -12.22
C GLY A 492 -11.78 -2.81 -13.37
N ASN A 493 -12.47 -1.89 -14.05
CA ASN A 493 -13.40 -2.17 -15.14
C ASN A 493 -12.75 -1.91 -16.53
N LYS A 494 -13.53 -1.88 -17.61
CA LYS A 494 -13.09 -1.49 -18.95
C LYS A 494 -13.92 -0.34 -19.51
N ASN A 495 -13.35 0.45 -20.41
CA ASN A 495 -14.04 1.53 -21.13
C ASN A 495 -14.72 2.56 -20.24
N VAL A 496 -14.12 2.85 -19.07
CA VAL A 496 -14.60 3.90 -18.16
C VAL A 496 -14.41 5.27 -18.80
N VAL A 497 -13.29 5.47 -19.49
CA VAL A 497 -12.98 6.68 -20.27
C VAL A 497 -12.92 6.30 -21.75
N GLY A 498 -14.08 6.31 -22.41
CA GLY A 498 -14.19 6.11 -23.86
C GLY A 498 -13.79 7.32 -24.71
N ARG A 499 -13.71 7.12 -26.04
CA ARG A 499 -13.39 8.17 -27.04
C ARG A 499 -14.22 9.43 -26.90
N GLU A 500 -15.53 9.27 -26.72
CA GLU A 500 -16.51 10.36 -26.55
C GLU A 500 -16.22 11.28 -25.36
N HIS A 501 -15.59 10.76 -24.30
CA HIS A 501 -15.17 11.54 -23.15
C HIS A 501 -13.93 12.35 -23.50
N MET A 502 -12.93 11.71 -24.10
CA MET A 502 -11.68 12.34 -24.51
C MET A 502 -11.90 13.42 -25.56
N ASP A 503 -12.84 13.20 -26.48
CA ASP A 503 -13.29 14.17 -27.47
C ASP A 503 -13.94 15.41 -26.85
N ARG A 504 -14.33 15.37 -25.57
CA ARG A 504 -14.96 16.50 -24.84
C ARG A 504 -14.05 17.10 -23.77
N MET A 505 -12.88 16.53 -23.52
CA MET A 505 -11.93 17.05 -22.53
C MET A 505 -11.41 18.42 -22.94
N LYS A 506 -11.01 19.24 -21.96
CA LYS A 506 -10.36 20.52 -22.24
C LYS A 506 -8.91 20.32 -22.68
N ASN A 507 -8.37 21.33 -23.34
CA ASN A 507 -6.97 21.32 -23.76
C ASN A 507 -6.02 21.16 -22.56
N GLY A 508 -5.09 20.21 -22.66
CA GLY A 508 -4.11 19.89 -21.62
C GLY A 508 -4.65 19.05 -20.46
N CYS A 509 -5.84 18.45 -20.59
CA CYS A 509 -6.36 17.52 -19.58
C CYS A 509 -5.41 16.33 -19.40
N ILE A 510 -5.07 16.00 -18.15
CA ILE A 510 -4.24 14.84 -17.81
C ILE A 510 -5.15 13.63 -17.61
N VAL A 511 -4.78 12.49 -18.20
CA VAL A 511 -5.53 11.23 -18.08
C VAL A 511 -4.58 10.13 -17.65
N CYS A 512 -4.91 9.45 -16.55
CA CYS A 512 -4.12 8.35 -16.04
C CYS A 512 -4.97 7.26 -15.39
N ASN A 513 -4.36 6.07 -15.27
CA ASN A 513 -4.97 4.90 -14.66
C ASN A 513 -4.22 4.54 -13.37
N MET A 514 -4.96 4.35 -12.29
CA MET A 514 -4.48 3.81 -11.00
C MET A 514 -5.15 2.48 -10.66
N GLY A 515 -6.05 1.97 -11.51
CA GLY A 515 -6.74 0.71 -11.34
C GLY A 515 -6.04 -0.44 -12.04
N HIS A 516 -6.73 -1.16 -12.92
CA HIS A 516 -6.23 -2.42 -13.50
C HIS A 516 -5.85 -2.29 -15.00
N SER A 517 -4.82 -3.03 -15.41
CA SER A 517 -4.39 -3.19 -16.81
C SER A 517 -4.22 -1.84 -17.52
N SER A 518 -4.60 -1.76 -18.79
CA SER A 518 -4.63 -0.54 -19.62
C SER A 518 -5.97 -0.31 -20.28
N THR A 519 -7.03 -0.99 -19.81
CA THR A 519 -8.34 -1.07 -20.47
C THR A 519 -9.41 -0.17 -19.84
N GLU A 520 -9.15 0.45 -18.68
CA GLU A 520 -10.06 1.45 -18.11
C GLU A 520 -10.20 2.68 -19.03
N ILE A 521 -9.14 2.98 -19.79
CA ILE A 521 -9.09 4.03 -20.80
C ILE A 521 -9.09 3.36 -22.17
N ASP A 522 -9.96 3.80 -23.07
CA ASP A 522 -10.06 3.24 -24.42
C ASP A 522 -8.91 3.75 -25.32
N LEU A 523 -7.77 3.08 -25.25
CA LEU A 523 -6.58 3.42 -26.04
C LEU A 523 -6.71 3.05 -27.52
N VAL A 524 -7.49 2.00 -27.82
CA VAL A 524 -7.68 1.51 -29.20
C VAL A 524 -8.34 2.61 -30.03
N SER A 525 -9.35 3.27 -29.46
CA SER A 525 -10.02 4.40 -30.11
C SER A 525 -9.14 5.63 -30.38
N LEU A 526 -7.97 5.73 -29.74
CA LEU A 526 -7.01 6.82 -29.95
C LEU A 526 -5.98 6.51 -31.05
N ARG A 527 -5.91 5.27 -31.54
CA ARG A 527 -4.99 4.83 -32.60
C ARG A 527 -5.59 5.07 -33.99
N THR A 528 -5.97 6.31 -34.26
CA THR A 528 -6.58 6.75 -35.54
C THR A 528 -5.64 7.67 -36.30
N ALA A 529 -5.67 7.64 -37.64
CA ALA A 529 -4.77 8.43 -38.50
C ALA A 529 -4.91 9.96 -38.31
N GLU A 530 -6.06 10.43 -37.82
CA GLU A 530 -6.35 11.84 -37.55
C GLU A 530 -5.70 12.37 -36.25
N LEU A 531 -5.34 11.48 -35.32
CA LEU A 531 -4.77 11.85 -34.03
C LEU A 531 -3.26 11.74 -34.09
N ARG A 532 -2.58 12.84 -33.77
CA ARG A 532 -1.12 12.86 -33.71
C ARG A 532 -0.66 12.52 -32.31
N TRP A 533 0.22 11.54 -32.19
CA TRP A 533 0.88 11.17 -30.95
C TRP A 533 2.28 11.78 -30.91
N GLU A 534 2.62 12.39 -29.79
CA GLU A 534 3.95 12.95 -29.52
C GLU A 534 4.41 12.52 -28.13
N ARG A 535 5.46 11.69 -28.08
CA ARG A 535 6.09 11.31 -26.81
C ARG A 535 6.92 12.51 -26.31
N VAL A 536 6.52 13.07 -25.18
CA VAL A 536 7.16 14.26 -24.60
C VAL A 536 8.32 13.87 -23.68
N ARG A 537 8.13 12.79 -22.92
CA ARG A 537 9.12 12.16 -22.03
C ARG A 537 8.73 10.70 -21.82
N PRO A 538 9.58 9.84 -21.23
CA PRO A 538 9.21 8.46 -20.94
C PRO A 538 7.88 8.40 -20.19
N GLN A 539 6.96 7.56 -20.67
CA GLN A 539 5.62 7.37 -20.09
C GLN A 539 4.69 8.60 -20.11
N VAL A 540 4.97 9.61 -20.95
CA VAL A 540 4.08 10.77 -21.12
C VAL A 540 3.91 11.09 -22.60
N ASP A 541 2.67 10.96 -23.06
CA ASP A 541 2.28 11.17 -24.44
C ASP A 541 1.29 12.32 -24.56
N HIS A 542 1.53 13.20 -25.52
CA HIS A 542 0.51 14.10 -26.01
C HIS A 542 -0.26 13.42 -27.14
N VAL A 543 -1.58 13.36 -27.00
CA VAL A 543 -2.49 12.99 -28.10
C VAL A 543 -3.17 14.27 -28.57
N ILE A 544 -2.95 14.63 -29.84
CA ILE A 544 -3.31 15.93 -30.42
C ILE A 544 -4.40 15.72 -31.48
N TRP A 545 -5.51 16.44 -31.33
CA TRP A 545 -6.63 16.47 -32.27
C TRP A 545 -6.35 17.41 -33.45
N PRO A 546 -7.08 17.27 -34.58
CA PRO A 546 -6.94 18.15 -35.74
C PRO A 546 -7.17 19.64 -35.46
N ASP A 547 -7.95 19.96 -34.43
CA ASP A 547 -8.21 21.33 -33.97
C ASP A 547 -7.07 21.93 -33.13
N GLY A 548 -6.01 21.15 -32.87
CA GLY A 548 -4.86 21.55 -32.06
C GLY A 548 -5.04 21.32 -30.55
N ARG A 549 -6.21 20.84 -30.10
CA ARG A 549 -6.40 20.43 -28.71
C ARG A 549 -5.56 19.21 -28.41
N ARG A 550 -4.95 19.16 -27.22
CA ARG A 550 -4.22 17.98 -26.74
C ARG A 550 -4.76 17.45 -25.42
N ILE A 551 -4.60 16.15 -25.20
CA ILE A 551 -4.64 15.53 -23.87
C ILE A 551 -3.24 15.03 -23.51
N VAL A 552 -2.96 14.94 -22.22
CA VAL A 552 -1.71 14.38 -21.68
C VAL A 552 -2.04 13.00 -21.12
N LEU A 553 -1.67 11.96 -21.86
CA LEU A 553 -1.86 10.57 -21.46
C LEU A 553 -0.61 10.08 -20.71
N LEU A 554 -0.82 9.49 -19.54
CA LEU A 554 0.27 8.96 -18.72
C LEU A 554 0.34 7.43 -18.85
N ALA A 555 1.57 6.91 -18.90
CA ALA A 555 1.91 5.49 -18.93
C ALA A 555 1.17 4.66 -19.98
N GLU A 556 0.76 5.28 -21.10
CA GLU A 556 -0.10 4.64 -22.11
C GLU A 556 -1.32 3.94 -21.48
N GLY A 557 -1.95 4.57 -20.48
CA GLY A 557 -3.11 4.02 -19.77
C GLY A 557 -2.82 2.83 -18.84
N ARG A 558 -1.57 2.37 -18.72
CA ARG A 558 -1.14 1.39 -17.70
C ARG A 558 -1.11 2.05 -16.31
N LEU A 559 -0.88 1.23 -15.28
CA LEU A 559 -0.80 1.68 -13.89
C LEU A 559 0.27 2.76 -13.70
N LEU A 560 -0.17 3.96 -13.31
CA LEU A 560 0.67 5.13 -13.12
C LEU A 560 1.69 4.92 -11.99
N ASN A 561 1.27 4.36 -10.86
CA ASN A 561 2.13 4.13 -9.71
C ASN A 561 3.27 3.15 -10.01
N LEU A 562 3.01 2.10 -10.80
CA LEU A 562 4.04 1.13 -11.16
C LEU A 562 5.00 1.65 -12.23
N SER A 563 4.48 2.45 -13.17
CA SER A 563 5.26 2.91 -14.32
C SER A 563 6.04 4.19 -14.03
N CYS A 564 5.50 5.05 -13.17
CA CYS A 564 5.95 6.43 -12.99
C CYS A 564 6.24 6.81 -11.53
N SER A 565 6.07 5.90 -10.57
CA SER A 565 6.32 6.13 -9.14
C SER A 565 7.14 4.96 -8.57
N THR A 566 7.43 5.02 -7.27
CA THR A 566 7.97 3.89 -6.50
C THR A 566 6.99 3.52 -5.40
N VAL A 567 6.73 2.22 -5.21
CA VAL A 567 5.93 1.74 -4.08
C VAL A 567 6.81 1.73 -2.83
N PRO A 568 6.36 2.29 -1.68
CA PRO A 568 7.15 2.28 -0.46
C PRO A 568 7.49 0.86 0.00
N SER A 569 8.76 0.61 0.35
CA SER A 569 9.24 -0.70 0.82
C SER A 569 8.45 -1.22 2.03
N PHE A 570 8.03 -0.32 2.92
CA PHE A 570 7.22 -0.68 4.08
C PHE A 570 5.87 -1.33 3.70
N VAL A 571 5.18 -0.81 2.68
CA VAL A 571 3.91 -1.39 2.22
C VAL A 571 4.15 -2.76 1.60
N LEU A 572 5.21 -2.89 0.79
CA LEU A 572 5.61 -4.18 0.22
C LEU A 572 6.07 -5.18 1.28
N SER A 573 6.60 -4.72 2.43
CA SER A 573 6.90 -5.59 3.58
C SER A 573 5.64 -6.30 4.10
N ILE A 574 4.50 -5.61 4.13
CA ILE A 574 3.23 -6.18 4.56
C ILE A 574 2.77 -7.26 3.58
N THR A 575 2.76 -6.94 2.29
CA THR A 575 2.38 -7.89 1.24
C THR A 575 3.30 -9.12 1.24
N ALA A 576 4.61 -8.92 1.24
CA ALA A 576 5.59 -10.00 1.23
C ALA A 576 5.53 -10.86 2.49
N THR A 577 5.32 -10.27 3.67
CA THR A 577 5.12 -11.03 4.92
C THR A 577 3.84 -11.87 4.84
N THR A 578 2.77 -11.32 4.27
CA THR A 578 1.49 -12.01 4.06
C THR A 578 1.66 -13.21 3.11
N GLN A 579 2.37 -13.02 1.99
CA GLN A 579 2.68 -14.08 1.02
C GLN A 579 3.54 -15.18 1.64
N ALA A 580 4.61 -14.82 2.36
CA ALA A 580 5.47 -15.79 3.03
C ALA A 580 4.69 -16.63 4.05
N LEU A 581 3.82 -16.00 4.83
CA LEU A 581 2.96 -16.67 5.79
C LEU A 581 1.93 -17.58 5.11
N ALA A 582 1.31 -17.14 4.01
CA ALA A 582 0.38 -17.97 3.23
C ALA A 582 1.07 -19.22 2.65
N LEU A 583 2.29 -19.07 2.13
CA LEU A 583 3.10 -20.20 1.63
C LEU A 583 3.41 -21.19 2.75
N ILE A 584 3.83 -20.71 3.93
CA ILE A 584 4.08 -21.57 5.09
C ILE A 584 2.80 -22.31 5.50
N GLU A 585 1.67 -21.62 5.57
CA GLU A 585 0.40 -22.20 5.98
C GLU A 585 -0.09 -23.28 5.02
N LEU A 586 -0.07 -23.03 3.71
CA LEU A 586 -0.45 -24.04 2.72
C LEU A 586 0.51 -25.23 2.71
N TYR A 587 1.82 -24.97 2.82
CA TYR A 587 2.82 -26.04 2.74
C TYR A 587 2.83 -26.96 3.96
N SER A 588 2.62 -26.38 5.15
CA SER A 588 2.65 -27.08 6.44
C SER A 588 1.27 -27.56 6.93
N ALA A 589 0.20 -27.27 6.17
CA ALA A 589 -1.14 -27.69 6.49
C ALA A 589 -1.27 -29.23 6.48
N PRO A 590 -1.99 -29.82 7.46
CA PRO A 590 -2.36 -31.23 7.40
C PRO A 590 -3.27 -31.50 6.20
N GLU A 591 -3.16 -32.70 5.65
CA GLU A 591 -3.97 -33.15 4.51
C GLU A 591 -5.48 -33.03 4.81
N GLY A 592 -6.26 -32.60 3.82
CA GLY A 592 -7.71 -32.41 3.93
C GLY A 592 -8.17 -31.10 4.60
N ARG A 593 -7.25 -30.30 5.16
CA ARG A 593 -7.57 -28.98 5.72
C ARG A 593 -7.97 -27.96 4.67
N TYR A 594 -7.19 -27.87 3.59
CA TYR A 594 -7.49 -27.06 2.42
C TYR A 594 -7.84 -28.00 1.28
N LYS A 595 -9.08 -27.87 0.78
CA LYS A 595 -9.59 -28.63 -0.37
C LYS A 595 -9.36 -27.83 -1.65
N GLN A 596 -9.96 -28.28 -2.75
CA GLN A 596 -9.85 -27.68 -4.07
C GLN A 596 -10.73 -26.42 -4.19
N ASP A 597 -10.38 -25.37 -3.43
CA ASP A 597 -11.11 -24.11 -3.39
C ASP A 597 -10.19 -22.93 -3.04
N VAL A 598 -10.74 -21.72 -3.07
CA VAL A 598 -10.07 -20.47 -2.75
C VAL A 598 -10.36 -20.07 -1.29
N TYR A 599 -9.33 -20.02 -0.46
CA TYR A 599 -9.41 -19.71 0.97
C TYR A 599 -8.84 -18.33 1.29
N LEU A 600 -9.36 -17.69 2.33
CA LEU A 600 -8.73 -16.51 2.92
C LEU A 600 -7.60 -16.91 3.86
N LEU A 601 -6.60 -16.04 3.97
CA LEU A 601 -5.58 -16.17 4.99
C LEU A 601 -6.23 -16.20 6.39
N PRO A 602 -5.89 -17.16 7.28
CA PRO A 602 -6.44 -17.20 8.63
C PRO A 602 -6.24 -15.86 9.37
N LYS A 603 -7.31 -15.35 10.00
CA LYS A 603 -7.30 -14.01 10.60
C LYS A 603 -6.17 -13.76 11.60
N LYS A 604 -5.79 -14.81 12.33
CA LYS A 604 -4.66 -14.75 13.27
C LYS A 604 -3.31 -14.47 12.59
N MET A 605 -3.14 -14.92 11.34
CA MET A 605 -1.95 -14.66 10.55
C MET A 605 -1.95 -13.22 10.02
N ASP A 606 -3.09 -12.71 9.58
CA ASP A 606 -3.29 -11.30 9.21
C ASP A 606 -2.99 -10.36 10.39
N GLU A 607 -3.46 -10.70 11.61
CA GLU A 607 -3.09 -9.99 12.84
C GLU A 607 -1.58 -10.10 13.18
N TYR A 608 -0.97 -11.25 12.88
CA TYR A 608 0.46 -11.44 13.09
C TYR A 608 1.31 -10.59 12.13
N VAL A 609 0.89 -10.45 10.87
CA VAL A 609 1.50 -9.50 9.92
C VAL A 609 1.50 -8.10 10.52
N ALA A 610 0.36 -7.61 10.99
CA ALA A 610 0.28 -6.29 11.63
C ALA A 610 1.21 -6.19 12.84
N SER A 611 1.19 -7.19 13.74
CA SER A 611 2.05 -7.21 14.94
C SER A 611 3.54 -7.16 14.62
N LEU A 612 3.99 -7.71 13.48
CA LEU A 612 5.40 -7.68 13.08
C LEU A 612 5.87 -6.29 12.64
N HIS A 613 4.95 -5.43 12.20
CA HIS A 613 5.27 -4.09 11.70
C HIS A 613 5.10 -2.99 12.76
N LEU A 614 4.36 -3.23 13.84
CA LEU A 614 4.16 -2.26 14.93
C LEU A 614 5.46 -1.68 15.54
N PRO A 615 6.56 -2.44 15.70
CA PRO A 615 7.81 -1.88 16.20
C PRO A 615 8.39 -0.74 15.36
N THR A 616 8.08 -0.67 14.06
CA THR A 616 8.52 0.43 13.17
C THR A 616 7.94 1.79 13.59
N PHE A 617 6.83 1.79 14.31
CA PHE A 617 6.14 2.99 14.76
C PHE A 617 6.25 3.23 16.27
N ASP A 618 7.14 2.50 16.95
CA ASP A 618 7.22 2.47 18.42
C ASP A 618 5.84 2.21 19.08
N ALA A 619 5.00 1.42 18.41
CA ALA A 619 3.64 1.19 18.85
C ALA A 619 3.59 0.14 19.97
N HIS A 620 3.02 0.51 21.12
CA HIS A 620 2.90 -0.36 22.29
C HIS A 620 1.49 -0.97 22.36
N LEU A 621 1.35 -2.21 21.87
CA LEU A 621 0.07 -2.90 21.82
C LEU A 621 -0.42 -3.32 23.22
N THR A 622 -1.66 -2.99 23.57
CA THR A 622 -2.28 -3.39 24.84
C THR A 622 -2.63 -4.88 24.82
N GLU A 623 -2.27 -5.60 25.89
CA GLU A 623 -2.69 -6.99 26.09
C GLU A 623 -3.99 -7.07 26.91
N LEU A 624 -4.89 -7.96 26.51
CA LEU A 624 -6.08 -8.25 27.31
C LEU A 624 -5.70 -9.00 28.59
N THR A 625 -6.33 -8.64 29.70
CA THR A 625 -6.34 -9.46 30.91
C THR A 625 -7.21 -10.71 30.70
N ASP A 626 -7.01 -11.75 31.52
CA ASP A 626 -7.81 -12.97 31.43
C ASP A 626 -9.31 -12.70 31.68
N GLU A 627 -9.63 -11.74 32.55
CA GLU A 627 -11.01 -11.31 32.81
C GLU A 627 -11.63 -10.64 31.58
N GLN A 628 -10.90 -9.75 30.90
CA GLN A 628 -11.36 -9.12 29.67
C GLN A 628 -11.58 -10.14 28.54
N GLY A 629 -10.66 -11.10 28.38
CA GLY A 629 -10.80 -12.17 27.40
C GLY A 629 -12.05 -13.02 27.64
N LYS A 630 -12.32 -13.40 28.90
CA LYS A 630 -13.54 -14.12 29.30
C LYS A 630 -14.80 -13.29 29.05
N TYR A 631 -14.78 -12.00 29.40
CA TYR A 631 -15.93 -11.10 29.21
C TYR A 631 -16.30 -10.95 27.73
N LEU A 632 -15.31 -10.80 26.85
CA LEU A 632 -15.51 -10.67 25.41
C LEU A 632 -15.73 -12.01 24.70
N GLY A 633 -15.46 -13.13 25.37
CA GLY A 633 -15.51 -14.46 24.75
C GLY A 633 -14.42 -14.69 23.70
N ILE A 634 -13.28 -14.00 23.82
CA ILE A 634 -12.15 -14.10 22.87
C ILE A 634 -10.87 -14.51 23.59
N SER A 635 -9.99 -15.20 22.86
CA SER A 635 -8.65 -15.54 23.33
C SER A 635 -7.80 -14.27 23.52
N LYS A 636 -6.94 -14.26 24.56
CA LYS A 636 -5.94 -13.20 24.78
C LYS A 636 -5.03 -12.99 23.56
N HIS A 637 -4.83 -14.02 22.75
CA HIS A 637 -3.97 -14.02 21.56
C HIS A 637 -4.76 -14.04 20.24
N GLY A 638 -5.99 -13.54 20.27
CA GLY A 638 -6.88 -13.44 19.11
C GLY A 638 -7.38 -14.80 18.56
N PRO A 639 -8.09 -14.77 17.41
CA PRO A 639 -8.41 -13.58 16.62
C PRO A 639 -9.33 -12.60 17.36
N TYR A 640 -9.07 -11.30 17.23
CA TYR A 640 -9.79 -10.24 17.95
C TYR A 640 -11.05 -9.75 17.23
N LYS A 641 -11.20 -10.10 15.96
CA LYS A 641 -12.36 -9.78 15.14
C LYS A 641 -12.82 -11.01 14.35
N PRO A 642 -14.13 -11.16 14.12
CA PRO A 642 -14.65 -12.20 13.25
C PRO A 642 -14.26 -11.93 11.78
N ASN A 643 -14.38 -12.95 10.92
CA ASN A 643 -13.95 -12.83 9.52
C ASN A 643 -14.78 -11.85 8.68
N TYR A 644 -16.04 -11.60 9.06
CA TYR A 644 -16.91 -10.65 8.37
C TYR A 644 -16.64 -9.18 8.75
N TYR A 645 -15.67 -8.93 9.64
CA TYR A 645 -15.27 -7.57 10.00
C TYR A 645 -14.55 -6.88 8.84
N ARG A 646 -15.00 -5.67 8.48
CA ARG A 646 -14.51 -4.88 7.34
C ARG A 646 -13.70 -3.65 7.79
#